data_AF-A0AAJ6Z920-F1
#
_entry.id   AF-A0AAJ6Z920-F1
#
_cell.length_a   1.000
_cell.length_b   1.000
_cell.length_c   1.000
_cell.angle_alpha   90.00
_cell.angle_beta   90.00
_cell.angle_gamma   90.00
#
_symmetry.space_group_name_H-M   'P 1'
#
loop_
_entity.id
_entity.type
_entity.pdbx_description
1 polymer ?
#
loop_
_entity_poly.entity_id
_entity_poly.type
_entity_poly.pdbx_seq_one_letter_code
_entity_poly.pdbx_strand_id
1 'polypeptide(L)'
;MKMYNFVAHSNKVLDYFRDQWYQVKSYTRAGTDGAGEAGSLDMGSRSSLHTGLQMSEDEHWEMNYHEAAIYLEEGLNNEKFDSHPSSPEELPAYLRVHNPWYHGLDLLASLVLILLAFTEDPAVPAFELPVWAHGTIELLALTIIGVELHLKLKWIGWSTILKHKRTMIKGITLLIMVLEAVVVVCRQSSHFRVTRALRPIFLVDTRHCGGVRRFIRQILQSLPPILDMLGLLMFFVATYSLLGFYLFSEHIDNGHFKTISDSFVSMFVLLTTANFPDVMMPSYAKSKWYAVFFILYIITVLYVLMNLMLAVVYETFTRIEREKCRALLLHRRVAARRAFRLLVSRRAPRAVRLRHFAGLIRHYAPHYSGLDVYLMFKQLNQSGSGGLSRAEFANVYEVFALRWAPQSGRAPWYSASALEPLGRAAAAAVRWPYFEYLIYALIIGNGVSLVLRVCEAAGDLQDSARLLCASWDTWLFLTLFLVEACLRMMASGLAAYLESGWNVFDLSVTLLALMGAVLLSIAPKLFIVVIFRPLRLMRLYKLKKRYRDVFGTLVLLSPLMSSAGCVMLVMYYFFAIVGMELFAGYDLKNCCVNTTVEDFYKYSENSSTALGYYYLNNFENILTSGVSLFELTVVNNWFILMNAYATVAGQFSRLYFMVFYLFTMVVLTIVVASVLEAFRFRIQYKRSTTKRDEEKLLHEEVHTNWEEAQRLGVSGDLADELRPFLPPGVDVTFIGSRPRTKEVLQRRMYQADILKWLSEEDESEDLPPSTTVTSSEDPLAPPLIQQPDGDNHQIRPGYQL
;
A
#
# COMPACT_ATOMS: atom_id res chain seq x y z
N MET A 1 -23.97 -6.12 11.66
CA MET A 1 -24.43 -5.16 12.70
C MET A 1 -23.63 -3.84 12.73
N LYS A 2 -22.28 -3.83 12.76
CA LYS A 2 -21.49 -2.58 12.64
C LYS A 2 -21.65 -1.84 11.30
N MET A 3 -21.88 -2.56 10.20
CA MET A 3 -22.11 -1.99 8.86
C MET A 3 -23.50 -1.34 8.73
N TYR A 4 -24.53 -1.86 9.41
CA TYR A 4 -25.88 -1.27 9.42
C TYR A 4 -25.93 0.01 10.25
N ASN A 5 -25.21 0.03 11.39
CA ASN A 5 -25.06 1.25 12.20
C ASN A 5 -24.25 2.32 11.47
N PHE A 6 -23.26 1.95 10.64
CA PHE A 6 -22.50 2.92 9.84
C PHE A 6 -23.32 3.51 8.69
N VAL A 7 -24.15 2.72 8.00
CA VAL A 7 -25.07 3.20 6.97
C VAL A 7 -26.17 4.08 7.57
N ALA A 8 -26.72 3.70 8.73
CA ALA A 8 -27.67 4.53 9.46
C ALA A 8 -27.04 5.83 9.98
N HIS A 9 -25.75 5.83 10.33
CA HIS A 9 -25.04 7.02 10.79
C HIS A 9 -24.64 7.94 9.62
N SER A 10 -24.17 7.39 8.49
CA SER A 10 -23.85 8.17 7.28
C SER A 10 -25.09 8.78 6.64
N ASN A 11 -26.21 8.06 6.60
CA ASN A 11 -27.49 8.63 6.17
C ASN A 11 -28.03 9.64 7.18
N LYS A 12 -27.87 9.43 8.50
CA LYS A 12 -28.20 10.46 9.49
C LYS A 12 -27.32 11.70 9.40
N VAL A 13 -26.07 11.56 9.00
CA VAL A 13 -25.15 12.71 8.80
C VAL A 13 -25.49 13.43 7.50
N LEU A 14 -25.79 12.72 6.41
CA LEU A 14 -26.29 13.31 5.16
C LEU A 14 -27.68 13.93 5.30
N ASP A 15 -28.57 13.33 6.10
CA ASP A 15 -29.88 13.86 6.42
C ASP A 15 -29.76 15.01 7.42
N TYR A 16 -28.82 14.97 8.37
CA TYR A 16 -28.48 16.11 9.23
C TYR A 16 -27.89 17.26 8.44
N PHE A 17 -27.00 17.03 7.46
CA PHE A 17 -26.46 18.07 6.59
C PHE A 17 -27.49 18.58 5.60
N ARG A 18 -28.37 17.72 5.07
CA ARG A 18 -29.50 18.11 4.22
C ARG A 18 -30.52 18.92 5.03
N ASP A 19 -30.85 18.49 6.23
CA ASP A 19 -31.79 19.15 7.14
C ASP A 19 -31.19 20.41 7.76
N GLN A 20 -29.87 20.49 7.99
CA GLN A 20 -29.20 21.75 8.34
C GLN A 20 -29.15 22.70 7.14
N TRP A 21 -28.93 22.21 5.92
CA TRP A 21 -28.97 23.04 4.72
C TRP A 21 -30.39 23.55 4.43
N TYR A 22 -31.42 22.72 4.65
CA TYR A 22 -32.83 23.13 4.61
C TYR A 22 -33.25 23.99 5.80
N GLN A 23 -32.67 23.79 7.00
CA GLN A 23 -32.90 24.64 8.17
C GLN A 23 -32.29 26.02 7.96
N VAL A 24 -31.07 26.14 7.46
CA VAL A 24 -30.44 27.41 7.04
C VAL A 24 -31.28 28.08 5.94
N LYS A 25 -31.86 27.28 5.02
CA LYS A 25 -32.83 27.77 4.02
C LYS A 25 -34.22 28.15 4.58
N SER A 26 -34.56 27.68 5.78
CA SER A 26 -35.82 28.00 6.48
C SER A 26 -35.66 29.20 7.44
N TYR A 27 -34.49 29.37 8.04
CA TYR A 27 -34.14 30.55 8.85
C TYR A 27 -33.96 31.80 7.98
N THR A 28 -33.50 31.64 6.73
CA THR A 28 -33.47 32.70 5.70
C THR A 28 -34.87 33.18 5.26
N ARG A 29 -35.96 32.54 5.71
CA ARG A 29 -37.34 32.99 5.45
C ARG A 29 -38.10 33.50 6.67
N ALA A 30 -37.54 33.40 7.89
CA ALA A 30 -38.25 33.74 9.12
C ALA A 30 -37.56 34.80 10.01
N GLY A 31 -36.42 35.37 9.57
CA GLY A 31 -35.64 36.35 10.34
C GLY A 31 -35.48 37.70 9.64
N THR A 32 -36.57 38.32 9.20
CA THR A 32 -36.59 39.75 8.89
C THR A 32 -37.41 40.46 9.95
N ASP A 33 -36.78 40.79 11.09
CA ASP A 33 -37.14 41.93 11.93
C ASP A 33 -36.11 42.06 13.07
N GLY A 34 -35.31 43.14 13.01
CA GLY A 34 -34.31 43.45 14.04
C GLY A 34 -32.95 43.87 13.48
N ALA A 35 -32.92 44.94 12.68
CA ALA A 35 -31.68 45.62 12.32
C ALA A 35 -31.12 46.34 13.56
N GLY A 36 -30.20 45.68 14.28
CA GLY A 36 -29.38 46.26 15.34
C GLY A 36 -27.93 46.38 14.89
N GLU A 37 -27.47 47.63 14.80
CA GLU A 37 -26.10 48.16 14.75
C GLU A 37 -24.95 47.28 14.22
N ALA A 38 -24.32 47.78 13.15
CA ALA A 38 -23.07 47.32 12.58
C ALA A 38 -21.89 47.40 13.60
N GLY A 39 -21.76 46.36 14.43
CA GLY A 39 -20.55 46.05 15.17
C GLY A 39 -19.44 45.59 14.20
N SER A 40 -18.22 46.06 14.43
CA SER A 40 -17.06 45.76 13.60
C SER A 40 -16.70 44.26 13.67
N LEU A 41 -16.82 43.58 12.53
CA LEU A 41 -16.44 42.18 12.32
C LEU A 41 -15.07 41.85 12.94
N ASP A 42 -15.03 41.00 13.97
CA ASP A 42 -13.80 40.52 14.65
C ASP A 42 -13.05 39.42 13.87
N MET A 43 -13.46 39.12 12.64
CA MET A 43 -12.89 38.06 11.80
C MET A 43 -11.63 38.50 11.04
N GLY A 44 -10.57 37.67 11.07
CA GLY A 44 -9.30 37.90 10.38
C GLY A 44 -9.44 37.86 8.86
N SER A 45 -9.71 36.69 8.28
CA SER A 45 -9.98 36.51 6.84
C SER A 45 -11.36 35.89 6.60
N ARG A 46 -11.98 36.24 5.47
CA ARG A 46 -13.28 35.70 5.07
C ARG A 46 -13.11 34.46 4.20
N SER A 47 -13.97 33.47 4.42
CA SER A 47 -14.15 32.32 3.56
C SER A 47 -14.40 32.72 2.09
N SER A 48 -13.77 32.00 1.18
CA SER A 48 -13.93 32.19 -0.27
C SER A 48 -15.28 31.66 -0.79
N LEU A 49 -15.83 30.66 -0.11
CA LEU A 49 -17.05 29.91 -0.47
C LEU A 49 -18.35 30.73 -0.56
N HIS A 50 -18.33 32.02 -0.23
CA HIS A 50 -19.57 32.80 -0.13
C HIS A 50 -19.41 34.31 -0.38
N THR A 51 -18.42 34.70 -1.19
CA THR A 51 -18.17 36.10 -1.55
C THR A 51 -19.44 36.77 -2.10
N GLY A 52 -20.12 37.63 -1.31
CA GLY A 52 -21.25 38.46 -1.78
C GLY A 52 -22.64 38.22 -1.16
N LEU A 53 -22.78 37.33 -0.18
CA LEU A 53 -24.08 37.02 0.45
C LEU A 53 -24.17 37.58 1.89
N GLN A 54 -25.32 38.14 2.27
CA GLN A 54 -25.59 38.63 3.63
C GLN A 54 -25.82 37.43 4.57
N MET A 55 -24.89 37.21 5.50
CA MET A 55 -24.95 36.19 6.55
C MET A 55 -24.71 36.83 7.91
N SER A 56 -25.20 36.17 8.97
CA SER A 56 -24.86 36.57 10.35
C SER A 56 -23.39 36.30 10.68
N GLU A 57 -22.86 36.91 11.75
CA GLU A 57 -21.46 36.69 12.14
C GLU A 57 -21.16 35.23 12.51
N ASP A 58 -22.10 34.55 13.17
CA ASP A 58 -21.96 33.14 13.57
C ASP A 58 -21.95 32.20 12.36
N GLU A 59 -22.82 32.47 11.38
CA GLU A 59 -22.84 31.74 10.10
C GLU A 59 -21.52 31.90 9.34
N HIS A 60 -20.90 33.08 9.40
CA HIS A 60 -19.62 33.32 8.75
C HIS A 60 -18.47 32.56 9.41
N TRP A 61 -18.46 32.47 10.75
CA TRP A 61 -17.50 31.64 11.47
C TRP A 61 -17.67 30.15 11.18
N GLU A 62 -18.91 29.65 11.12
CA GLU A 62 -19.19 28.26 10.75
C GLU A 62 -18.65 27.93 9.35
N MET A 63 -18.81 28.82 8.37
CA MET A 63 -18.23 28.65 7.04
C MET A 63 -16.69 28.68 7.05
N ASN A 64 -16.07 29.58 7.84
CA ASN A 64 -14.62 29.62 8.01
C ASN A 64 -14.08 28.31 8.62
N TYR A 65 -14.80 27.73 9.59
CA TYR A 65 -14.42 26.43 10.18
C TYR A 65 -14.52 25.30 9.16
N HIS A 66 -15.57 25.31 8.34
CA HIS A 66 -15.77 24.32 7.29
C HIS A 66 -14.67 24.42 6.21
N GLU A 67 -14.34 25.63 5.72
CA GLU A 67 -13.25 25.82 4.74
C GLU A 67 -11.88 25.45 5.32
N ALA A 68 -11.62 25.82 6.58
CA ALA A 68 -10.38 25.45 7.26
C ALA A 68 -10.26 23.92 7.44
N ALA A 69 -11.36 23.22 7.70
CA ALA A 69 -11.39 21.77 7.75
C ALA A 69 -11.05 21.15 6.38
N ILE A 70 -11.63 21.68 5.29
CA ILE A 70 -11.32 21.24 3.91
C ILE A 70 -9.82 21.39 3.61
N TYR A 71 -9.19 22.53 3.95
CA TYR A 71 -7.75 22.70 3.73
C TYR A 71 -6.91 21.63 4.46
N LEU A 72 -7.28 21.27 5.69
CA LEU A 72 -6.59 20.22 6.43
C LEU A 72 -6.82 18.82 5.83
N GLU A 73 -8.03 18.54 5.34
CA GLU A 73 -8.33 17.30 4.61
C GLU A 73 -7.54 17.21 3.29
N GLU A 74 -7.50 18.27 2.50
CA GLU A 74 -6.70 18.37 1.27
C GLU A 74 -5.20 18.19 1.57
N GLY A 75 -4.72 18.79 2.66
CA GLY A 75 -3.36 18.62 3.18
C GLY A 75 -3.03 17.18 3.56
N LEU A 76 -3.95 16.49 4.23
CA LEU A 76 -3.81 15.08 4.62
C LEU A 76 -3.84 14.15 3.40
N ASN A 77 -4.74 14.42 2.45
CA ASN A 77 -4.96 13.62 1.25
C ASN A 77 -3.92 13.87 0.14
N ASN A 78 -3.06 14.90 0.30
CA ASN A 78 -2.10 15.35 -0.69
C ASN A 78 -2.79 15.75 -2.02
N GLU A 79 -3.80 16.59 -1.89
CA GLU A 79 -4.53 17.20 -3.01
C GLU A 79 -4.03 18.62 -3.27
N LYS A 80 -3.91 18.99 -4.55
CA LYS A 80 -3.44 20.33 -4.91
C LYS A 80 -4.50 21.36 -4.50
N PHE A 81 -4.05 22.44 -3.87
CA PHE A 81 -4.95 23.52 -3.47
C PHE A 81 -5.51 24.36 -4.63
N ASP A 82 -5.09 24.10 -5.88
CA ASP A 82 -5.64 24.77 -7.07
C ASP A 82 -7.07 24.30 -7.40
N SER A 83 -7.44 23.09 -6.94
CA SER A 83 -8.79 22.52 -7.09
C SER A 83 -9.68 22.76 -5.86
N HIS A 84 -9.27 23.67 -4.97
CA HIS A 84 -10.04 23.99 -3.77
C HIS A 84 -11.41 24.58 -4.16
N PRO A 85 -12.52 24.09 -3.59
CA PRO A 85 -13.85 24.63 -3.89
C PRO A 85 -13.89 26.11 -3.51
N SER A 86 -14.05 26.97 -4.51
CA SER A 86 -14.04 28.44 -4.31
C SER A 86 -15.44 29.03 -4.38
N SER A 87 -16.42 28.26 -4.90
CA SER A 87 -17.80 28.68 -5.04
C SER A 87 -18.79 27.74 -4.31
N PRO A 88 -19.97 28.25 -3.90
CA PRO A 88 -20.97 27.43 -3.23
C PRO A 88 -21.59 26.35 -4.14
N GLU A 89 -21.47 26.48 -5.46
CA GLU A 89 -21.94 25.47 -6.43
C GLU A 89 -20.98 24.27 -6.55
N GLU A 90 -19.69 24.48 -6.29
CA GLU A 90 -18.64 23.45 -6.32
C GLU A 90 -18.67 22.56 -5.07
N LEU A 91 -19.04 23.13 -3.92
CA LEU A 91 -18.97 22.45 -2.62
C LEU A 91 -19.80 21.14 -2.57
N PRO A 92 -21.06 21.07 -3.06
CA PRO A 92 -21.80 19.81 -3.09
C PRO A 92 -21.17 18.75 -3.99
N ALA A 93 -20.48 19.16 -5.06
CA ALA A 93 -19.76 18.22 -5.92
C ALA A 93 -18.50 17.70 -5.22
N TYR A 94 -17.75 18.58 -4.55
CA TYR A 94 -16.60 18.23 -3.72
C TYR A 94 -16.97 17.18 -2.66
N LEU A 95 -18.02 17.45 -1.86
CA LEU A 95 -18.45 16.56 -0.78
C LEU A 95 -18.92 15.17 -1.27
N ARG A 96 -19.52 15.10 -2.47
CA ARG A 96 -19.91 13.81 -3.07
C ARG A 96 -18.70 12.99 -3.53
N VAL A 97 -17.71 13.64 -4.15
CA VAL A 97 -16.49 12.97 -4.64
C VAL A 97 -15.64 12.43 -3.49
N HIS A 98 -15.66 13.11 -2.34
CA HIS A 98 -14.95 12.69 -1.13
C HIS A 98 -15.74 11.71 -0.25
N ASN A 99 -16.94 11.33 -0.66
CA ASN A 99 -17.74 10.36 0.08
C ASN A 99 -17.12 8.94 -0.07
N PRO A 100 -16.99 8.17 1.03
CA PRO A 100 -16.55 6.78 0.98
C PRO A 100 -17.32 5.90 -0.04
N TRP A 101 -18.61 6.18 -0.26
CA TRP A 101 -19.41 5.46 -1.25
C TRP A 101 -18.92 5.66 -2.69
N TYR A 102 -18.53 6.89 -3.05
CA TYR A 102 -17.94 7.19 -4.36
C TYR A 102 -16.65 6.37 -4.56
N HIS A 103 -15.80 6.30 -3.54
CA HIS A 103 -14.57 5.50 -3.59
C HIS A 103 -14.81 3.99 -3.62
N GLY A 104 -15.87 3.50 -2.97
CA GLY A 104 -16.24 2.09 -2.98
C GLY A 104 -16.80 1.65 -4.34
N LEU A 105 -17.56 2.53 -5.00
CA LEU A 105 -18.18 2.29 -6.30
C LEU A 105 -17.12 2.26 -7.43
N ASP A 106 -16.18 3.21 -7.45
CA ASP A 106 -15.03 3.24 -8.39
C ASP A 106 -14.18 1.97 -8.26
N LEU A 107 -13.94 1.52 -7.02
CA LEU A 107 -13.20 0.28 -6.73
C LEU A 107 -13.95 -0.95 -7.23
N LEU A 108 -15.26 -1.05 -6.95
CA LEU A 108 -16.07 -2.18 -7.39
C LEU A 108 -16.12 -2.27 -8.91
N ALA A 109 -16.39 -1.16 -9.61
CA ALA A 109 -16.43 -1.13 -11.07
C ALA A 109 -15.08 -1.51 -11.68
N SER A 110 -13.98 -0.99 -11.12
CA SER A 110 -12.62 -1.33 -11.55
C SER A 110 -12.28 -2.81 -11.33
N LEU A 111 -12.70 -3.39 -10.20
CA LEU A 111 -12.49 -4.82 -9.92
C LEU A 111 -13.31 -5.71 -10.87
N VAL A 112 -14.55 -5.34 -11.15
CA VAL A 112 -15.40 -6.05 -12.12
C VAL A 112 -14.74 -6.07 -13.50
N LEU A 113 -14.19 -4.95 -13.98
CA LEU A 113 -13.49 -4.89 -15.26
C LEU A 113 -12.28 -5.84 -15.34
N ILE A 114 -11.50 -5.93 -14.26
CA ILE A 114 -10.33 -6.83 -14.21
C ILE A 114 -10.77 -8.30 -14.15
N LEU A 115 -11.80 -8.60 -13.35
CA LEU A 115 -12.33 -9.96 -13.20
C LEU A 115 -13.02 -10.48 -14.47
N LEU A 116 -13.47 -9.58 -15.35
CA LEU A 116 -14.07 -9.96 -16.63
C LEU A 116 -13.09 -10.72 -17.54
N ALA A 117 -11.77 -10.54 -17.35
CA ALA A 117 -10.75 -11.29 -18.08
C ALA A 117 -10.78 -12.81 -17.81
N PHE A 118 -11.47 -13.28 -16.76
CA PHE A 118 -11.67 -14.70 -16.50
C PHE A 118 -12.78 -15.32 -17.36
N THR A 119 -13.72 -14.48 -17.82
CA THR A 119 -14.96 -14.90 -18.50
C THR A 119 -14.94 -14.63 -20.00
N GLU A 120 -14.12 -13.68 -20.45
CA GLU A 120 -13.98 -13.30 -21.85
C GLU A 120 -13.02 -14.23 -22.60
N ASP A 121 -13.27 -14.45 -23.88
CA ASP A 121 -12.36 -15.21 -24.73
C ASP A 121 -10.95 -14.61 -24.77
N PRO A 122 -9.89 -15.40 -24.55
CA PRO A 122 -9.94 -16.83 -24.21
C PRO A 122 -10.26 -17.06 -22.71
N ALA A 123 -11.40 -17.71 -22.47
CA ALA A 123 -12.02 -17.80 -21.15
C ALA A 123 -11.60 -19.06 -20.40
N VAL A 124 -11.55 -18.97 -19.07
CA VAL A 124 -11.39 -20.16 -18.23
C VAL A 124 -12.61 -21.05 -18.43
N PRO A 125 -12.46 -22.35 -18.78
CA PRO A 125 -13.59 -23.21 -19.18
C PRO A 125 -14.75 -23.31 -18.17
N ALA A 126 -14.48 -23.06 -16.88
CA ALA A 126 -15.50 -23.08 -15.84
C ALA A 126 -16.35 -21.79 -15.75
N PHE A 127 -15.91 -20.69 -16.37
CA PHE A 127 -16.47 -19.35 -16.23
C PHE A 127 -16.85 -18.69 -17.57
N GLU A 128 -16.98 -19.48 -18.63
CA GLU A 128 -17.32 -18.97 -19.97
C GLU A 128 -18.69 -18.29 -19.98
N LEU A 129 -18.73 -17.03 -20.42
CA LEU A 129 -19.96 -16.24 -20.56
C LEU A 129 -20.22 -15.93 -22.03
N PRO A 130 -21.48 -15.87 -22.47
CA PRO A 130 -21.81 -15.49 -23.84
C PRO A 130 -21.43 -14.04 -24.13
N VAL A 131 -21.12 -13.74 -25.40
CA VAL A 131 -20.53 -12.46 -25.82
C VAL A 131 -21.32 -11.23 -25.39
N TRP A 132 -22.64 -11.28 -25.53
CA TRP A 132 -23.53 -10.20 -25.11
C TRP A 132 -23.53 -9.99 -23.59
N ALA A 133 -23.34 -11.04 -22.78
CA ALA A 133 -23.40 -10.95 -21.33
C ALA A 133 -22.14 -10.26 -20.78
N HIS A 134 -20.95 -10.70 -21.17
CA HIS A 134 -19.73 -10.03 -20.72
C HIS A 134 -19.62 -8.60 -21.30
N GLY A 135 -20.04 -8.38 -22.55
CA GLY A 135 -20.04 -7.04 -23.17
C GLY A 135 -20.99 -6.04 -22.49
N THR A 136 -22.16 -6.50 -22.02
CA THR A 136 -23.09 -5.64 -21.26
C THR A 136 -22.58 -5.33 -19.85
N ILE A 137 -21.94 -6.29 -19.17
CA ILE A 137 -21.29 -6.07 -17.87
C ILE A 137 -20.14 -5.05 -18.03
N GLU A 138 -19.33 -5.17 -19.09
CA GLU A 138 -18.27 -4.21 -19.39
C GLU A 138 -18.83 -2.80 -19.60
N LEU A 139 -19.87 -2.66 -20.43
CA LEU A 139 -20.50 -1.37 -20.71
C LEU A 139 -21.08 -0.76 -19.42
N LEU A 140 -21.71 -1.56 -18.56
CA LEU A 140 -22.22 -1.10 -17.27
C LEU A 140 -21.09 -0.57 -16.37
N ALA A 141 -19.98 -1.31 -16.25
CA ALA A 141 -18.85 -0.86 -15.44
C ALA A 141 -18.17 0.41 -16.01
N LEU A 142 -18.04 0.52 -17.33
CA LEU A 142 -17.49 1.72 -17.99
C LEU A 142 -18.41 2.94 -17.84
N THR A 143 -19.73 2.77 -17.95
CA THR A 143 -20.70 3.87 -17.76
C THR A 143 -20.65 4.41 -16.33
N ILE A 144 -20.53 3.53 -15.34
CA ILE A 144 -20.31 3.90 -13.94
C ILE A 144 -19.06 4.79 -13.79
N ILE A 145 -17.92 4.36 -14.33
CA ILE A 145 -16.66 5.13 -14.29
C ILE A 145 -16.82 6.48 -15.04
N GLY A 146 -17.59 6.50 -16.12
CA GLY A 146 -17.93 7.72 -16.86
C GLY A 146 -18.73 8.73 -16.03
N VAL A 147 -19.75 8.28 -15.29
CA VAL A 147 -20.54 9.12 -14.37
C VAL A 147 -19.65 9.69 -13.27
N GLU A 148 -18.75 8.88 -12.73
CA GLU A 148 -17.80 9.33 -11.71
C GLU A 148 -16.81 10.38 -12.20
N LEU A 149 -16.32 10.23 -13.44
CA LEU A 149 -15.46 11.22 -14.08
C LEU A 149 -16.22 12.53 -14.35
N HIS A 150 -17.50 12.44 -14.73
CA HIS A 150 -18.36 13.60 -14.91
C HIS A 150 -18.60 14.37 -13.59
N LEU A 151 -18.75 13.68 -12.45
CA LEU A 151 -18.85 14.33 -11.14
C LEU A 151 -17.56 15.06 -10.76
N LYS A 152 -16.40 14.47 -11.04
CA LYS A 152 -15.10 15.13 -10.86
C LYS A 152 -14.94 16.35 -11.77
N LEU A 153 -15.44 16.26 -13.00
CA LEU A 153 -15.46 17.37 -13.96
C LEU A 153 -16.25 18.57 -13.45
N LYS A 154 -17.40 18.32 -12.82
CA LYS A 154 -18.23 19.39 -12.25
C LYS A 154 -17.55 20.15 -11.10
N TRP A 155 -16.74 19.46 -10.29
CA TRP A 155 -15.99 20.07 -9.19
C TRP A 155 -14.72 20.81 -9.68
N ILE A 156 -13.85 20.13 -10.43
CA ILE A 156 -12.51 20.65 -10.77
C ILE A 156 -12.55 21.66 -11.92
N GLY A 157 -13.59 21.58 -12.77
CA GLY A 157 -13.72 22.38 -13.99
C GLY A 157 -12.97 21.80 -15.19
N TRP A 158 -13.42 22.19 -16.39
CA TRP A 158 -12.94 21.63 -17.66
C TRP A 158 -11.47 21.95 -17.96
N SER A 159 -11.06 23.20 -17.77
CA SER A 159 -9.71 23.68 -18.07
C SER A 159 -8.64 23.00 -17.20
N THR A 160 -8.95 22.78 -15.92
CA THR A 160 -8.04 22.17 -14.94
C THR A 160 -7.94 20.65 -15.15
N ILE A 161 -9.04 19.97 -15.45
CA ILE A 161 -9.02 18.51 -15.73
C ILE A 161 -8.23 18.17 -16.99
N LEU A 162 -8.32 18.99 -18.04
CA LEU A 162 -7.56 18.79 -19.26
C LEU A 162 -6.05 18.94 -19.06
N LYS A 163 -5.63 19.79 -18.11
CA LYS A 163 -4.21 19.93 -17.73
C LYS A 163 -3.71 18.76 -16.89
N HIS A 164 -4.60 18.08 -16.17
CA HIS A 164 -4.22 16.99 -15.29
C HIS A 164 -4.03 15.67 -16.07
N LYS A 165 -2.77 15.34 -16.37
CA LYS A 165 -2.35 14.20 -17.21
C LYS A 165 -3.02 12.86 -16.85
N ARG A 166 -3.20 12.57 -15.56
CA ARG A 166 -3.78 11.28 -15.10
C ARG A 166 -5.26 11.13 -15.46
N THR A 167 -6.06 12.17 -15.22
CA THR A 167 -7.49 12.15 -15.56
C THR A 167 -7.70 12.16 -17.06
N MET A 168 -6.79 12.81 -17.80
CA MET A 168 -6.78 12.75 -19.27
C MET A 168 -6.52 11.35 -19.80
N ILE A 169 -5.49 10.65 -19.30
CA ILE A 169 -5.22 9.26 -19.68
C ILE A 169 -6.44 8.39 -19.35
N LYS A 170 -7.03 8.50 -18.15
CA LYS A 170 -8.26 7.78 -17.76
C LYS A 170 -9.43 8.06 -18.71
N GLY A 171 -9.62 9.32 -19.11
CA GLY A 171 -10.69 9.72 -20.04
C GLY A 171 -10.49 9.18 -21.45
N ILE A 172 -9.26 9.23 -21.98
CA ILE A 172 -8.94 8.69 -23.31
C ILE A 172 -9.10 7.16 -23.33
N THR A 173 -8.61 6.46 -22.30
CA THR A 173 -8.78 5.00 -22.21
C THR A 173 -10.25 4.61 -22.06
N LEU A 174 -11.01 5.36 -21.27
CA LEU A 174 -12.45 5.15 -21.13
C LEU A 174 -13.17 5.29 -22.48
N LEU A 175 -12.85 6.33 -23.26
CA LEU A 175 -13.46 6.55 -24.57
C LEU A 175 -13.16 5.40 -25.53
N ILE A 176 -11.90 4.99 -25.64
CA ILE A 176 -11.48 3.88 -26.51
C ILE A 176 -12.21 2.58 -26.11
N MET A 177 -12.26 2.29 -24.82
CA MET A 177 -12.89 1.07 -24.31
C MET A 177 -14.40 1.05 -24.47
N VAL A 178 -15.09 2.19 -24.29
CA VAL A 178 -16.54 2.28 -24.54
C VAL A 178 -16.84 2.04 -26.01
N LEU A 179 -16.07 2.66 -26.92
CA LEU A 179 -16.24 2.45 -28.37
C LEU A 179 -16.05 0.97 -28.74
N GLU A 180 -15.02 0.33 -28.20
CA GLU A 180 -14.76 -1.07 -28.46
C GLU A 180 -15.82 -2.01 -27.86
N ALA A 181 -16.27 -1.76 -26.63
CA ALA A 181 -17.32 -2.54 -25.99
C ALA A 181 -18.63 -2.46 -26.79
N VAL A 182 -18.99 -1.27 -27.29
CA VAL A 182 -20.15 -1.09 -28.19
C VAL A 182 -19.96 -1.90 -29.48
N VAL A 183 -18.77 -1.86 -30.09
CA VAL A 183 -18.47 -2.64 -31.31
C VAL A 183 -18.61 -4.14 -31.06
N VAL A 184 -18.15 -4.66 -29.92
CA VAL A 184 -18.27 -6.08 -29.54
C VAL A 184 -19.74 -6.47 -29.36
N VAL A 185 -20.53 -5.65 -28.65
CA VAL A 185 -21.96 -5.89 -28.44
C VAL A 185 -22.73 -5.83 -29.77
N CYS A 186 -22.38 -4.94 -30.69
CA CYS A 186 -23.02 -4.86 -32.01
C CYS A 186 -22.63 -6.04 -32.92
N ARG A 187 -21.36 -6.43 -32.94
CA ARG A 187 -20.86 -7.51 -33.82
C ARG A 187 -21.15 -8.91 -33.30
N GLN A 188 -21.40 -9.08 -31.99
CA GLN A 188 -21.55 -10.37 -31.32
C GLN A 188 -20.35 -11.32 -31.54
N SER A 189 -19.18 -10.76 -31.84
CA SER A 189 -17.93 -11.49 -32.07
C SER A 189 -16.76 -10.78 -31.41
N SER A 190 -15.93 -11.51 -30.68
CA SER A 190 -14.65 -11.02 -30.15
C SER A 190 -13.65 -10.81 -31.30
N HIS A 191 -13.02 -9.64 -31.35
CA HIS A 191 -11.88 -9.36 -32.23
C HIS A 191 -10.59 -9.33 -31.40
N PHE A 192 -9.46 -8.98 -32.01
CA PHE A 192 -8.20 -8.80 -31.29
C PHE A 192 -8.29 -7.60 -30.32
N ARG A 193 -8.30 -7.84 -29.01
CA ARG A 193 -8.68 -6.83 -27.98
C ARG A 193 -7.54 -6.51 -27.02
N VAL A 194 -6.44 -5.97 -27.54
CA VAL A 194 -5.27 -5.56 -26.73
C VAL A 194 -5.58 -4.41 -25.75
N THR A 195 -6.63 -3.62 -25.98
CA THR A 195 -7.04 -2.54 -25.09
C THR A 195 -7.43 -3.03 -23.68
N ARG A 196 -7.81 -4.31 -23.54
CA ARG A 196 -8.07 -4.95 -22.24
C ARG A 196 -6.87 -4.84 -21.30
N ALA A 197 -5.65 -4.80 -21.84
CA ALA A 197 -4.41 -4.64 -21.06
C ALA A 197 -4.35 -3.29 -20.31
N LEU A 198 -5.13 -2.30 -20.73
CA LEU A 198 -5.20 -0.97 -20.11
C LEU A 198 -6.19 -0.89 -18.92
N ARG A 199 -7.07 -1.90 -18.73
CA ARG A 199 -8.05 -1.95 -17.62
C ARG A 199 -7.47 -1.68 -16.22
N PRO A 200 -6.25 -2.15 -15.86
CA PRO A 200 -5.67 -1.88 -14.55
C PRO A 200 -5.46 -0.39 -14.24
N ILE A 201 -5.44 0.49 -15.25
CA ILE A 201 -5.36 1.95 -15.04
C ILE A 201 -6.54 2.44 -14.18
N PHE A 202 -7.74 1.88 -14.37
CA PHE A 202 -8.91 2.25 -13.57
C PHE A 202 -8.73 1.87 -12.10
N LEU A 203 -8.25 0.64 -11.83
CA LEU A 203 -7.95 0.18 -10.46
C LEU A 203 -6.86 1.05 -9.79
N VAL A 204 -5.80 1.38 -10.52
CA VAL A 204 -4.69 2.20 -10.01
C VAL A 204 -5.12 3.64 -9.72
N ASP A 205 -6.11 4.19 -10.42
CA ASP A 205 -6.61 5.54 -10.16
C ASP A 205 -7.50 5.64 -8.91
N THR A 206 -8.03 4.52 -8.41
CA THR A 206 -8.90 4.49 -7.23
C THR A 206 -8.21 5.05 -5.97
N ARG A 207 -9.01 5.60 -5.04
CA ARG A 207 -8.51 6.16 -3.77
C ARG A 207 -7.83 5.11 -2.88
N HIS A 208 -8.39 3.89 -2.85
CA HIS A 208 -7.90 2.77 -2.04
C HIS A 208 -6.54 2.24 -2.52
N CYS A 209 -6.32 2.19 -3.84
CA CYS A 209 -5.04 1.78 -4.44
C CYS A 209 -4.02 2.94 -4.52
N GLY A 210 -4.16 3.99 -3.71
CA GLY A 210 -3.24 5.12 -3.68
C GLY A 210 -1.78 4.72 -3.39
N GLY A 211 -1.55 3.67 -2.59
CA GLY A 211 -0.23 3.08 -2.36
C GLY A 211 0.39 2.47 -3.63
N VAL A 212 -0.38 1.66 -4.36
CA VAL A 212 0.00 1.05 -5.64
C VAL A 212 0.36 2.12 -6.66
N ARG A 213 -0.48 3.15 -6.80
CA ARG A 213 -0.25 4.28 -7.70
C ARG A 213 1.04 5.03 -7.37
N ARG A 214 1.29 5.27 -6.09
CA ARG A 214 2.52 5.91 -5.62
C ARG A 214 3.74 5.07 -5.99
N PHE A 215 3.65 3.76 -5.88
CA PHE A 215 4.71 2.82 -6.21
C PHE A 215 5.00 2.74 -7.71
N ILE A 216 3.95 2.61 -8.56
CA ILE A 216 4.10 2.63 -10.03
C ILE A 216 4.79 3.91 -10.49
N ARG A 217 4.38 5.06 -9.93
CA ARG A 217 5.01 6.33 -10.27
C ARG A 217 6.49 6.36 -9.90
N GLN A 218 6.84 5.85 -8.72
CA GLN A 218 8.23 5.77 -8.28
C GLN A 218 9.07 4.92 -9.25
N ILE A 219 8.55 3.77 -9.70
CA ILE A 219 9.20 2.93 -10.71
C ILE A 219 9.43 3.72 -12.02
N LEU A 220 8.41 4.41 -12.51
CA LEU A 220 8.52 5.18 -13.76
C LEU A 220 9.47 6.37 -13.62
N GLN A 221 9.57 6.98 -12.44
CA GLN A 221 10.51 8.07 -12.17
C GLN A 221 11.95 7.59 -12.00
N SER A 222 12.17 6.35 -11.51
CA SER A 222 13.50 5.76 -11.44
C SER A 222 13.97 5.18 -12.78
N LEU A 223 13.08 5.03 -13.76
CA LEU A 223 13.38 4.39 -15.05
C LEU A 223 14.49 5.10 -15.87
N PRO A 224 14.57 6.45 -15.97
CA PRO A 224 15.53 7.07 -16.89
C PRO A 224 17.01 6.72 -16.61
N PRO A 225 17.55 6.85 -15.38
CA PRO A 225 18.92 6.41 -15.09
C PRO A 225 19.14 4.91 -15.30
N ILE A 226 18.10 4.10 -15.13
CA ILE A 226 18.15 2.65 -15.35
C ILE A 226 18.25 2.34 -16.84
N LEU A 227 17.57 3.10 -17.70
CA LEU A 227 17.65 2.94 -19.16
C LEU A 227 19.06 3.24 -19.68
N ASP A 228 19.76 4.22 -19.11
CA ASP A 228 21.16 4.52 -19.46
C ASP A 228 22.08 3.33 -19.14
N MET A 229 21.93 2.76 -17.93
CA MET A 229 22.67 1.57 -17.51
C MET A 229 22.30 0.33 -18.32
N LEU A 230 21.03 0.17 -18.68
CA LEU A 230 20.56 -0.89 -19.56
C LEU A 230 21.14 -0.73 -20.96
N GLY A 231 21.26 0.49 -21.47
CA GLY A 231 21.95 0.78 -22.74
C GLY A 231 23.40 0.31 -22.71
N LEU A 232 24.14 0.60 -21.63
CA LEU A 232 25.50 0.10 -21.43
C LEU A 232 25.55 -1.43 -21.39
N LEU A 233 24.62 -2.06 -20.66
CA LEU A 233 24.52 -3.52 -20.58
C LEU A 233 24.30 -4.15 -21.97
N MET A 234 23.33 -3.64 -22.72
CA MET A 234 23.00 -4.12 -24.07
C MET A 234 24.16 -3.92 -25.04
N PHE A 235 24.95 -2.86 -24.89
CA PHE A 235 26.17 -2.63 -25.67
C PHE A 235 27.21 -3.73 -25.43
N PHE A 236 27.47 -4.12 -24.17
CA PHE A 236 28.39 -5.21 -23.87
C PHE A 236 27.85 -6.56 -24.35
N VAL A 237 26.56 -6.84 -24.17
CA VAL A 237 25.92 -8.07 -24.70
C VAL A 237 26.09 -8.15 -26.22
N ALA A 238 25.82 -7.06 -26.94
CA ALA A 238 26.00 -7.00 -28.39
C ALA A 238 27.46 -7.21 -28.80
N THR A 239 28.42 -6.56 -28.11
CA THR A 239 29.85 -6.70 -28.39
C THR A 239 30.33 -8.14 -28.19
N TYR A 240 29.96 -8.78 -27.08
CA TYR A 240 30.31 -10.17 -26.81
C TYR A 240 29.57 -11.15 -27.74
N SER A 241 28.36 -10.83 -28.20
CA SER A 241 27.66 -11.64 -29.20
C SER A 241 28.37 -11.64 -30.55
N LEU A 242 28.90 -10.48 -30.98
CA LEU A 242 29.68 -10.35 -32.20
C LEU A 242 31.02 -11.10 -32.07
N LEU A 243 31.70 -10.95 -30.94
CA LEU A 243 32.94 -11.68 -30.66
C LEU A 243 32.71 -13.19 -30.62
N GLY A 244 31.63 -13.64 -29.98
CA GLY A 244 31.25 -15.05 -29.92
C GLY A 244 30.93 -15.63 -31.30
N PHE A 245 30.22 -14.87 -32.15
CA PHE A 245 29.96 -15.26 -33.53
C PHE A 245 31.27 -15.53 -34.29
N TYR A 246 32.20 -14.57 -34.31
CA TYR A 246 33.47 -14.75 -35.02
C TYR A 246 34.36 -15.85 -34.42
N LEU A 247 34.30 -16.08 -33.10
CA LEU A 247 35.15 -17.06 -32.44
C LEU A 247 34.64 -18.51 -32.63
N PHE A 248 33.33 -18.71 -32.73
CA PHE A 248 32.71 -20.04 -32.68
C PHE A 248 31.97 -20.47 -33.95
N SER A 249 31.51 -19.54 -34.79
CA SER A 249 30.66 -19.82 -35.97
C SER A 249 31.20 -20.91 -36.89
N GLU A 250 32.46 -20.79 -37.33
CA GLU A 250 33.06 -21.73 -38.30
C GLU A 250 33.59 -23.01 -37.65
N HIS A 251 33.72 -23.01 -36.33
CA HIS A 251 34.49 -24.02 -35.63
C HIS A 251 33.62 -25.04 -34.89
N ILE A 252 32.37 -24.69 -34.54
CA ILE A 252 31.57 -25.48 -33.61
C ILE A 252 30.07 -25.42 -33.96
N ASP A 253 29.53 -26.52 -34.46
CA ASP A 253 28.13 -26.64 -34.87
C ASP A 253 27.19 -26.95 -33.69
N ASN A 254 26.95 -25.95 -32.84
CA ASN A 254 26.17 -26.13 -31.60
C ASN A 254 24.79 -25.49 -31.61
N GLY A 255 24.42 -24.81 -32.70
CA GLY A 255 23.18 -24.03 -32.78
C GLY A 255 23.19 -22.70 -32.01
N HIS A 256 24.11 -22.50 -31.06
CA HIS A 256 24.18 -21.27 -30.26
C HIS A 256 24.82 -20.06 -30.97
N PHE A 257 25.87 -20.28 -31.77
CA PHE A 257 26.66 -19.19 -32.39
C PHE A 257 26.66 -19.24 -33.93
N LYS A 258 25.65 -19.87 -34.53
CA LYS A 258 25.56 -20.05 -36.00
C LYS A 258 25.26 -18.74 -36.74
N THR A 259 24.40 -17.92 -36.17
CA THR A 259 24.06 -16.60 -36.71
C THR A 259 24.30 -15.52 -35.68
N ILE A 260 24.41 -14.27 -36.13
CA ILE A 260 24.54 -13.12 -35.22
C ILE A 260 23.31 -13.03 -34.29
N SER A 261 22.11 -13.34 -34.80
CA SER A 261 20.89 -13.37 -34.01
C SER A 261 20.93 -14.45 -32.93
N ASP A 262 21.33 -15.67 -33.27
CA ASP A 262 21.42 -16.77 -32.29
C ASP A 262 22.52 -16.52 -31.26
N SER A 263 23.62 -15.90 -31.68
CA SER A 263 24.72 -15.47 -30.79
C SER A 263 24.21 -14.42 -29.81
N PHE A 264 23.46 -13.43 -30.28
CA PHE A 264 22.85 -12.41 -29.43
C PHE A 264 21.86 -13.01 -28.44
N VAL A 265 20.97 -13.90 -28.89
CA VAL A 265 20.00 -14.58 -28.02
C VAL A 265 20.73 -15.46 -26.99
N SER A 266 21.73 -16.23 -27.39
CA SER A 266 22.49 -17.10 -26.48
C SER A 266 23.24 -16.29 -25.42
N MET A 267 23.85 -15.16 -25.79
CA MET A 267 24.51 -14.26 -24.84
C MET A 267 23.50 -13.52 -23.96
N PHE A 268 22.35 -13.11 -24.50
CA PHE A 268 21.27 -12.51 -23.70
C PHE A 268 20.68 -13.51 -22.69
N VAL A 269 20.57 -14.80 -23.02
CA VAL A 269 20.16 -15.82 -22.05
C VAL A 269 21.28 -16.05 -21.02
N LEU A 270 22.54 -16.01 -21.44
CA LEU A 270 23.69 -16.15 -20.54
C LEU A 270 23.82 -14.99 -19.54
N LEU A 271 23.38 -13.78 -19.89
CA LEU A 271 23.23 -12.65 -18.95
C LEU A 271 22.47 -13.07 -17.69
N THR A 272 21.46 -13.92 -17.86
CA THR A 272 20.60 -14.42 -16.79
C THR A 272 21.11 -15.69 -16.12
N THR A 273 22.21 -16.26 -16.64
CA THR A 273 22.80 -17.56 -16.26
C THR A 273 21.90 -18.78 -16.46
N ALA A 274 20.75 -18.64 -17.14
CA ALA A 274 19.77 -19.71 -17.29
C ALA A 274 20.23 -20.88 -18.18
N ASN A 275 21.18 -20.64 -19.10
CA ASN A 275 21.73 -21.65 -20.01
C ASN A 275 23.20 -21.99 -19.71
N PHE A 276 23.71 -21.62 -18.52
CA PHE A 276 25.04 -22.03 -18.06
C PHE A 276 24.91 -23.32 -17.22
N PRO A 277 25.67 -24.39 -17.48
CA PRO A 277 26.89 -24.46 -18.30
C PRO A 277 26.67 -24.77 -19.80
N ASP A 278 25.46 -25.11 -20.22
CA ASP A 278 25.15 -25.73 -21.52
C ASP A 278 25.68 -24.95 -22.73
N VAL A 279 25.56 -23.62 -22.75
CA VAL A 279 26.04 -22.78 -23.85
C VAL A 279 27.57 -22.82 -24.05
N MET A 280 28.32 -23.11 -22.99
CA MET A 280 29.78 -23.17 -23.00
C MET A 280 30.29 -24.58 -23.36
N MET A 281 29.57 -25.63 -22.96
CA MET A 281 30.08 -27.00 -22.96
C MET A 281 30.64 -27.49 -24.30
N PRO A 282 30.01 -27.25 -25.45
CA PRO A 282 30.57 -27.78 -26.68
C PRO A 282 31.78 -26.96 -27.18
N SER A 283 31.86 -25.67 -26.85
CA SER A 283 33.09 -24.88 -27.04
C SER A 283 34.21 -25.39 -26.13
N TYR A 284 33.90 -25.65 -24.86
CA TYR A 284 34.84 -26.17 -23.88
C TYR A 284 35.38 -27.56 -24.23
N ALA A 285 34.54 -28.43 -24.81
CA ALA A 285 34.94 -29.74 -25.28
C ALA A 285 35.99 -29.67 -26.40
N LYS A 286 35.93 -28.65 -27.27
CA LYS A 286 36.91 -28.44 -28.34
C LYS A 286 38.23 -27.88 -27.82
N SER A 287 38.18 -26.88 -26.95
CA SER A 287 39.36 -26.36 -26.26
C SER A 287 38.99 -25.78 -24.92
N LYS A 288 39.71 -26.20 -23.88
CA LYS A 288 39.52 -25.72 -22.51
C LYS A 288 39.72 -24.21 -22.39
N TRP A 289 40.51 -23.60 -23.27
CA TRP A 289 40.77 -22.15 -23.29
C TRP A 289 39.54 -21.32 -23.65
N TYR A 290 38.56 -21.88 -24.36
CA TYR A 290 37.33 -21.15 -24.68
C TYR A 290 36.48 -20.85 -23.43
N ALA A 291 36.71 -21.52 -22.29
CA ALA A 291 36.10 -21.13 -21.02
C ALA A 291 36.42 -19.68 -20.62
N VAL A 292 37.60 -19.17 -21.00
CA VAL A 292 38.03 -17.80 -20.68
C VAL A 292 37.04 -16.77 -21.23
N PHE A 293 36.51 -16.98 -22.44
CA PHE A 293 35.49 -16.09 -23.03
C PHE A 293 34.24 -15.98 -22.16
N PHE A 294 33.67 -17.13 -21.75
CA PHE A 294 32.45 -17.17 -20.95
C PHE A 294 32.68 -16.66 -19.52
N ILE A 295 33.83 -16.98 -18.91
CA ILE A 295 34.19 -16.49 -17.58
C ILE A 295 34.35 -14.96 -17.60
N LEU A 296 35.04 -14.40 -18.61
CA LEU A 296 35.18 -12.96 -18.75
C LEU A 296 33.82 -12.28 -18.98
N TYR A 297 32.94 -12.88 -19.77
CA TYR A 297 31.58 -12.39 -19.96
C TYR A 297 30.79 -12.36 -18.64
N ILE A 298 30.80 -13.45 -17.87
CA ILE A 298 30.10 -13.52 -16.58
C ILE A 298 30.68 -12.49 -15.58
N ILE A 299 32.00 -12.35 -15.51
CA ILE A 299 32.61 -11.36 -14.61
C ILE A 299 32.20 -9.94 -14.99
N THR A 300 32.34 -9.58 -16.27
CA THR A 300 32.08 -8.21 -16.74
C THR A 300 30.59 -7.88 -16.72
N VAL A 301 29.75 -8.74 -17.28
CA VAL A 301 28.33 -8.45 -17.50
C VAL A 301 27.49 -8.77 -16.26
N LEU A 302 27.66 -9.95 -15.65
CA LEU A 302 26.86 -10.34 -14.49
C LEU A 302 27.39 -9.70 -13.20
N TYR A 303 28.67 -9.89 -12.86
CA TYR A 303 29.15 -9.44 -11.54
C TYR A 303 29.44 -7.94 -11.47
N VAL A 304 29.92 -7.32 -12.54
CA VAL A 304 30.18 -5.87 -12.55
C VAL A 304 28.92 -5.11 -13.00
N LEU A 305 28.44 -5.28 -14.23
CA LEU A 305 27.38 -4.43 -14.77
C LEU A 305 26.01 -4.63 -14.10
N MET A 306 25.54 -5.87 -13.90
CA MET A 306 24.23 -6.09 -13.26
C MET A 306 24.18 -5.63 -11.81
N ASN A 307 25.26 -5.82 -11.04
CA ASN A 307 25.33 -5.33 -9.66
C ASN A 307 25.45 -3.80 -9.60
N LEU A 308 26.18 -3.19 -10.54
CA LEU A 308 26.24 -1.73 -10.67
C LEU A 308 24.86 -1.15 -10.98
N MET A 309 24.12 -1.77 -11.90
CA MET A 309 22.74 -1.40 -12.19
C MET A 309 21.86 -1.47 -10.93
N LEU A 310 21.94 -2.56 -10.15
CA LEU A 310 21.20 -2.68 -8.88
C LEU A 310 21.54 -1.55 -7.89
N ALA A 311 22.81 -1.12 -7.83
CA ALA A 311 23.24 -0.02 -6.98
C ALA A 311 22.63 1.32 -7.43
N VAL A 312 22.65 1.62 -8.73
CA VAL A 312 22.03 2.83 -9.31
C VAL A 312 20.53 2.86 -9.04
N VAL A 313 19.85 1.72 -9.21
CA VAL A 313 18.41 1.57 -8.90
C VAL A 313 18.15 1.89 -7.43
N TYR A 314 18.96 1.36 -6.51
CA TYR A 314 18.79 1.56 -5.08
C TYR A 314 19.01 3.03 -4.66
N GLU A 315 20.06 3.69 -5.17
CA GLU A 315 20.36 5.08 -4.87
C GLU A 315 19.27 6.03 -5.40
N THR A 316 18.86 5.85 -6.66
CA THR A 316 17.80 6.65 -7.28
C THR A 316 16.46 6.46 -6.56
N PHE A 317 16.10 5.23 -6.20
CA PHE A 317 14.88 4.94 -5.44
C PHE A 317 14.90 5.63 -4.06
N THR A 318 16.01 5.51 -3.32
CA THR A 318 16.14 6.09 -1.97
C THR A 318 16.08 7.62 -2.02
N ARG A 319 16.70 8.23 -3.04
CA ARG A 319 16.62 9.68 -3.28
C ARG A 319 15.18 10.14 -3.50
N ILE A 320 14.43 9.45 -4.37
CA ILE A 320 13.01 9.76 -4.65
C ILE A 320 12.15 9.59 -3.38
N GLU A 321 12.38 8.56 -2.56
CA GLU A 321 11.66 8.40 -1.29
C GLU A 321 11.91 9.57 -0.32
N ARG A 322 13.16 10.05 -0.22
CA ARG A 322 13.53 11.18 0.64
C ARG A 322 12.88 12.49 0.18
N GLU A 323 12.96 12.81 -1.10
CA GLU A 323 12.34 14.01 -1.69
C GLU A 323 10.82 14.02 -1.51
N LYS A 324 10.18 12.86 -1.69
CA LYS A 324 8.74 12.70 -1.46
C LYS A 324 8.36 12.90 0.01
N CYS A 325 9.19 12.43 0.94
CA CYS A 325 9.00 12.68 2.37
C CYS A 325 9.02 14.20 2.66
N ARG A 326 10.02 14.91 2.12
CA ARG A 326 10.11 16.37 2.21
C ARG A 326 8.86 17.04 1.63
N ALA A 327 8.48 16.72 0.40
CA ALA A 327 7.35 17.34 -0.28
C ALA A 327 6.01 17.14 0.47
N LEU A 328 5.76 15.94 1.00
CA LEU A 328 4.54 15.65 1.78
C LEU A 328 4.49 16.44 3.09
N LEU A 329 5.62 16.61 3.77
CA LEU A 329 5.70 17.41 5.00
C LEU A 329 5.43 18.89 4.73
N LEU A 330 6.04 19.45 3.68
CA LEU A 330 5.82 20.84 3.28
C LEU A 330 4.38 21.08 2.83
N HIS A 331 3.78 20.16 2.06
CA HIS A 331 2.38 20.25 1.64
C HIS A 331 1.41 20.33 2.84
N ARG A 332 1.61 19.47 3.84
CA ARG A 332 0.82 19.52 5.10
C ARG A 332 0.99 20.85 5.83
N ARG A 333 2.21 21.40 5.89
CA ARG A 333 2.47 22.72 6.48
C ARG A 333 1.73 23.85 5.75
N VAL A 334 1.71 23.84 4.42
CA VAL A 334 0.98 24.83 3.62
C VAL A 334 -0.53 24.76 3.91
N ALA A 335 -1.10 23.56 4.00
CA ALA A 335 -2.50 23.37 4.42
C ALA A 335 -2.77 23.95 5.82
N ALA A 336 -1.94 23.60 6.81
CA ALA A 336 -2.07 24.13 8.17
C ALA A 336 -1.96 25.66 8.20
N ARG A 337 -1.11 26.25 7.35
CA ARG A 337 -0.95 27.71 7.23
C ARG A 337 -2.20 28.37 6.66
N ARG A 338 -2.84 27.79 5.63
CA ARG A 338 -4.09 28.29 5.05
C ARG A 338 -5.24 28.20 6.06
N ALA A 339 -5.36 27.06 6.75
CA ALA A 339 -6.34 26.88 7.82
C ALA A 339 -6.11 27.88 8.97
N PHE A 340 -4.86 28.10 9.40
CA PHE A 340 -4.52 29.07 10.45
C PHE A 340 -5.01 30.48 10.12
N ARG A 341 -4.83 30.94 8.87
CA ARG A 341 -5.28 32.27 8.44
C ARG A 341 -6.80 32.45 8.61
N LEU A 342 -7.60 31.42 8.29
CA LEU A 342 -9.06 31.44 8.42
C LEU A 342 -9.56 31.42 9.87
N LEU A 343 -8.79 30.84 10.79
CA LEU A 343 -9.17 30.64 12.20
C LEU A 343 -8.78 31.81 13.12
N VAL A 344 -8.09 32.80 12.58
CA VAL A 344 -7.56 33.93 13.33
C VAL A 344 -8.56 35.09 13.36
N SER A 345 -8.64 35.77 14.51
CA SER A 345 -9.46 36.98 14.70
C SER A 345 -8.64 38.25 14.44
N ARG A 346 -9.30 39.38 14.10
CA ARG A 346 -8.63 40.69 13.96
C ARG A 346 -8.01 41.16 15.27
N ARG A 347 -8.65 40.87 16.41
CA ARG A 347 -8.12 41.20 17.75
C ARG A 347 -6.90 40.38 18.14
N ALA A 348 -6.74 39.17 17.61
CA ALA A 348 -5.60 38.30 17.91
C ALA A 348 -5.03 37.67 16.62
N PRO A 349 -4.31 38.44 15.78
CA PRO A 349 -3.82 37.98 14.48
C PRO A 349 -2.76 36.86 14.56
N ARG A 350 -2.18 36.65 15.75
CA ARG A 350 -1.04 35.75 15.96
C ARG A 350 -1.42 34.45 16.67
N ALA A 351 -2.67 34.29 17.12
CA ALA A 351 -3.06 33.15 17.93
C ALA A 351 -4.49 32.66 17.66
N VAL A 352 -4.67 31.34 17.56
CA VAL A 352 -5.98 30.67 17.49
C VAL A 352 -6.45 30.32 18.89
N ARG A 353 -7.65 30.78 19.28
CA ARG A 353 -8.27 30.48 20.59
C ARG A 353 -8.98 29.13 20.59
N LEU A 354 -9.18 28.54 21.77
CA LEU A 354 -9.85 27.26 21.95
C LEU A 354 -11.24 27.20 21.29
N ARG A 355 -12.02 28.29 21.35
CA ARG A 355 -13.35 28.35 20.69
C ARG A 355 -13.29 28.09 19.18
N HIS A 356 -12.31 28.68 18.48
CA HIS A 356 -12.18 28.55 17.03
C HIS A 356 -11.55 27.20 16.66
N PHE A 357 -10.67 26.69 17.51
CA PHE A 357 -10.14 25.33 17.39
C PHE A 357 -11.25 24.29 17.56
N ALA A 358 -12.16 24.44 18.54
CA ALA A 358 -13.31 23.55 18.71
C ALA A 358 -14.25 23.59 17.50
N GLY A 359 -14.53 24.77 16.96
CA GLY A 359 -15.29 24.93 15.71
C GLY A 359 -14.68 24.20 14.52
N LEU A 360 -13.35 24.28 14.36
CA LEU A 360 -12.61 23.51 13.34
C LEU A 360 -12.80 21.99 13.52
N ILE A 361 -12.60 21.47 14.73
CA ILE A 361 -12.67 20.01 14.98
C ILE A 361 -14.08 19.48 14.75
N ARG A 362 -15.11 20.28 15.04
CA ARG A 362 -16.50 19.91 14.78
C ARG A 362 -16.74 19.52 13.31
N HIS A 363 -16.10 20.22 12.37
CA HIS A 363 -16.20 19.93 10.94
C HIS A 363 -15.17 18.91 10.46
N TYR A 364 -13.90 19.06 10.87
CA TYR A 364 -12.82 18.18 10.42
C TYR A 364 -12.95 16.75 10.96
N ALA A 365 -13.36 16.59 12.22
CA ALA A 365 -13.41 15.30 12.89
C ALA A 365 -14.50 15.27 13.98
N PRO A 366 -15.79 15.13 13.59
CA PRO A 366 -16.94 15.23 14.51
C PRO A 366 -17.05 14.10 15.55
N HIS A 367 -16.19 13.08 15.45
CA HIS A 367 -16.20 11.90 16.33
C HIS A 367 -15.41 12.11 17.63
N TYR A 368 -14.62 13.19 17.72
CA TYR A 368 -13.90 13.54 18.94
C TYR A 368 -14.82 14.22 19.95
N SER A 369 -14.67 13.84 21.22
CA SER A 369 -15.40 14.47 22.33
C SER A 369 -14.82 15.85 22.66
N GLY A 370 -15.57 16.71 23.36
CA GLY A 370 -15.04 17.99 23.85
C GLY A 370 -13.79 17.83 24.73
N LEU A 371 -13.69 16.72 25.48
CA LEU A 371 -12.47 16.35 26.22
C LEU A 371 -11.27 16.17 25.30
N ASP A 372 -11.43 15.42 24.21
CA ASP A 372 -10.36 15.19 23.24
C ASP A 372 -9.91 16.52 22.62
N VAL A 373 -10.85 17.39 22.24
CA VAL A 373 -10.57 18.72 21.68
C VAL A 373 -9.73 19.56 22.65
N TYR A 374 -10.10 19.57 23.93
CA TYR A 374 -9.36 20.29 24.97
C TYR A 374 -7.94 19.73 25.16
N LEU A 375 -7.80 18.41 25.27
CA LEU A 375 -6.49 17.76 25.44
C LEU A 375 -5.58 18.01 24.24
N MET A 376 -6.14 17.98 23.03
CA MET A 376 -5.42 18.30 21.79
C MET A 376 -4.95 19.76 21.77
N PHE A 377 -5.82 20.69 22.10
CA PHE A 377 -5.46 22.11 22.16
C PHE A 377 -4.36 22.37 23.19
N LYS A 378 -4.47 21.74 24.37
CA LYS A 378 -3.46 21.85 25.42
C LYS A 378 -2.11 21.29 24.98
N GLN A 379 -2.11 20.14 24.30
CA GLN A 379 -0.88 19.52 23.81
C GLN A 379 -0.18 20.36 22.74
N LEU A 380 -0.94 21.10 21.93
CA LEU A 380 -0.38 22.05 20.96
C LEU A 380 0.15 23.32 21.63
N ASN A 381 -0.47 23.80 22.71
CA ASN A 381 -0.10 25.03 23.42
C ASN A 381 1.12 24.84 24.34
N GLN A 382 2.28 24.58 23.75
CA GLN A 382 3.55 24.41 24.50
C GLN A 382 4.03 25.73 25.13
N SER A 383 3.66 26.87 24.54
CA SER A 383 4.01 28.21 25.05
C SER A 383 3.22 28.63 26.30
N GLY A 384 2.09 27.98 26.60
CA GLY A 384 1.21 28.34 27.71
C GLY A 384 0.53 29.71 27.55
N SER A 385 0.50 30.27 26.34
CA SER A 385 0.08 31.66 26.07
C SER A 385 -1.45 31.85 25.99
N GLY A 386 -2.22 30.76 26.06
CA GLY A 386 -3.68 30.75 25.99
C GLY A 386 -4.24 30.74 24.55
N GLY A 387 -3.38 30.71 23.55
CA GLY A 387 -3.74 30.55 22.13
C GLY A 387 -2.63 29.84 21.36
N LEU A 388 -2.98 29.22 20.22
CA LEU A 388 -2.01 28.51 19.39
C LEU A 388 -1.33 29.46 18.42
N SER A 389 0.00 29.58 18.51
CA SER A 389 0.81 30.28 17.52
C SER A 389 0.86 29.53 16.19
N ARG A 390 1.33 30.21 15.13
CA ARG A 390 1.49 29.59 13.79
C ARG A 390 2.41 28.35 13.83
N ALA A 391 3.49 28.40 14.60
CA ALA A 391 4.45 27.31 14.71
C ALA A 391 3.86 26.11 15.48
N GLU A 392 3.11 26.36 16.55
CA GLU A 392 2.39 25.32 17.30
C GLU A 392 1.29 24.68 16.46
N PHE A 393 0.50 25.49 15.75
CA PHE A 393 -0.57 25.01 14.88
C PHE A 393 -0.04 24.20 13.67
N ALA A 394 1.20 24.40 13.24
CA ALA A 394 1.79 23.60 12.16
C ALA A 394 1.91 22.10 12.53
N ASN A 395 1.98 21.77 13.82
CA ASN A 395 2.05 20.39 14.32
C ASN A 395 0.67 19.76 14.55
N VAL A 396 -0.41 20.40 14.09
CA VAL A 396 -1.80 19.96 14.30
C VAL A 396 -2.04 18.50 13.87
N TYR A 397 -1.45 18.06 12.75
CA TYR A 397 -1.59 16.70 12.25
C TYR A 397 -1.05 15.62 13.21
N GLU A 398 -0.06 15.94 14.03
CA GLU A 398 0.52 14.98 15.00
C GLU A 398 -0.39 14.74 16.17
N VAL A 399 -1.07 15.80 16.60
CA VAL A 399 -1.99 15.77 17.72
C VAL A 399 -3.32 15.17 17.30
N PHE A 400 -3.73 15.38 16.05
CA PHE A 400 -4.90 14.72 15.45
C PHE A 400 -4.75 13.20 15.38
N ALA A 401 -3.52 12.68 15.39
CA ALA A 401 -3.27 11.24 15.41
C ALA A 401 -3.35 10.60 16.81
N LEU A 402 -3.45 11.40 17.88
CA LEU A 402 -3.50 10.90 19.25
C LEU A 402 -4.90 10.40 19.62
N ARG A 403 -4.93 9.31 20.39
CA ARG A 403 -6.15 8.80 21.06
C ARG A 403 -5.97 8.91 22.55
N TRP A 404 -6.85 9.67 23.19
CA TRP A 404 -6.76 9.96 24.61
C TRP A 404 -7.43 8.88 25.45
N ALA A 405 -6.78 8.50 26.53
CA ALA A 405 -7.33 7.67 27.58
C ALA A 405 -6.88 8.18 28.95
N PRO A 406 -7.73 8.15 29.99
CA PRO A 406 -7.29 8.46 31.34
C PRO A 406 -6.24 7.45 31.82
N GLN A 407 -5.23 7.91 32.56
CA GLN A 407 -4.17 7.06 33.10
C GLN A 407 -4.63 6.14 34.25
N SER A 408 -5.87 6.31 34.74
CA SER A 408 -6.42 5.49 35.81
C SER A 408 -6.43 4.00 35.40
N GLY A 409 -5.67 3.18 36.14
CA GLY A 409 -5.54 1.76 35.86
C GLY A 409 -6.91 1.10 35.75
N ARG A 410 -7.25 0.57 34.57
CA ARG A 410 -8.52 -0.14 34.36
C ARG A 410 -8.67 -1.19 35.45
N ALA A 411 -9.72 -1.05 36.28
CA ALA A 411 -10.14 -2.13 37.16
C ALA A 411 -10.32 -3.39 36.30
N PRO A 412 -9.89 -4.58 36.76
CA PRO A 412 -10.03 -5.80 35.99
C PRO A 412 -11.49 -6.00 35.58
N TRP A 413 -11.76 -6.42 34.34
CA TRP A 413 -13.14 -6.52 33.81
C TRP A 413 -14.07 -7.37 34.70
N TYR A 414 -13.51 -8.32 35.45
CA TYR A 414 -14.24 -9.22 36.33
C TYR A 414 -14.59 -8.60 37.70
N SER A 415 -14.05 -7.42 38.07
CA SER A 415 -14.28 -6.76 39.37
C SER A 415 -15.73 -6.32 39.60
N ALA A 416 -16.52 -6.19 38.54
CA ALA A 416 -17.93 -5.80 38.59
C ALA A 416 -18.90 -6.96 38.25
N SER A 417 -18.39 -8.19 38.08
CA SER A 417 -19.17 -9.32 37.58
C SER A 417 -19.26 -10.46 38.61
N ALA A 418 -20.31 -11.28 38.56
CA ALA A 418 -20.44 -12.49 39.40
C ALA A 418 -19.33 -13.53 39.17
N LEU A 419 -18.54 -13.38 38.10
CA LEU A 419 -17.40 -14.24 37.74
C LEU A 419 -16.08 -13.76 38.38
N GLU A 420 -16.12 -12.82 39.32
CA GLU A 420 -14.94 -12.30 40.02
C GLU A 420 -14.00 -13.37 40.61
N PRO A 421 -14.45 -14.40 41.36
CA PRO A 421 -13.53 -15.39 41.92
C PRO A 421 -12.82 -16.20 40.84
N LEU A 422 -13.52 -16.50 39.75
CA LEU A 422 -12.98 -17.26 38.61
C LEU A 422 -11.99 -16.40 37.81
N GLY A 423 -12.28 -15.11 37.60
CA GLY A 423 -11.38 -14.15 36.96
C GLY A 423 -10.11 -13.93 37.78
N ARG A 424 -10.23 -13.81 39.11
CA ARG A 424 -9.08 -13.72 40.03
C ARG A 424 -8.21 -14.98 39.98
N ALA A 425 -8.82 -16.17 39.99
CA ALA A 425 -8.09 -17.44 39.88
C ALA A 425 -7.36 -17.58 38.54
N ALA A 426 -8.03 -17.26 37.43
CA ALA A 426 -7.42 -17.26 36.09
C ALA A 426 -6.28 -16.25 35.98
N ALA A 427 -6.45 -15.04 36.54
CA ALA A 427 -5.40 -14.03 36.59
C ALA A 427 -4.21 -14.47 37.44
N ALA A 428 -4.44 -15.15 38.57
CA ALA A 428 -3.37 -15.73 39.38
C ALA A 428 -2.59 -16.81 38.62
N ALA A 429 -3.29 -17.68 37.88
CA ALA A 429 -2.66 -18.72 37.06
C ALA A 429 -1.82 -18.14 35.92
N VAL A 430 -2.34 -17.14 35.18
CA VAL A 430 -1.62 -16.50 34.06
C VAL A 430 -0.44 -15.65 34.52
N ARG A 431 -0.53 -15.02 35.70
CA ARG A 431 0.57 -14.21 36.28
C ARG A 431 1.70 -15.07 36.88
N TRP A 432 1.54 -16.38 36.95
CA TRP A 432 2.59 -17.25 37.45
C TRP A 432 3.83 -17.16 36.55
N PRO A 433 5.04 -16.91 37.08
CA PRO A 433 6.24 -16.65 36.27
C PRO A 433 6.64 -17.83 35.38
N TYR A 434 6.22 -19.05 35.74
CA TYR A 434 6.49 -20.27 34.97
C TYR A 434 5.42 -20.61 33.92
N PHE A 435 4.30 -19.88 33.91
CA PHE A 435 3.21 -20.13 32.96
C PHE A 435 3.68 -20.05 31.50
N GLU A 436 4.44 -19.00 31.16
CA GLU A 436 5.00 -18.84 29.81
C GLU A 436 5.98 -19.97 29.43
N TYR A 437 6.82 -20.43 30.36
CA TYR A 437 7.73 -21.55 30.12
C TYR A 437 6.98 -22.87 29.91
N LEU A 438 5.88 -23.10 30.65
CA LEU A 438 4.99 -24.23 30.44
C LEU A 438 4.39 -24.20 29.02
N ILE A 439 3.90 -23.04 28.56
CA ILE A 439 3.35 -22.92 27.21
C ILE A 439 4.43 -23.18 26.15
N TYR A 440 5.64 -22.68 26.33
CA TYR A 440 6.75 -23.00 25.41
C TYR A 440 7.08 -24.49 25.39
N ALA A 441 7.07 -25.18 26.53
CA ALA A 441 7.26 -26.62 26.59
C ALA A 441 6.14 -27.37 25.84
N LEU A 442 4.88 -26.95 25.97
CA LEU A 442 3.76 -27.50 25.22
C LEU A 442 3.91 -27.31 23.70
N ILE A 443 4.36 -26.13 23.26
CA ILE A 443 4.61 -25.85 21.85
C ILE A 443 5.72 -26.75 21.30
N ILE A 444 6.83 -26.90 22.04
CA ILE A 444 7.95 -27.77 21.63
C ILE A 444 7.49 -29.23 21.59
N GLY A 445 6.80 -29.70 22.63
CA GLY A 445 6.28 -31.06 22.69
C GLY A 445 5.32 -31.38 21.56
N ASN A 446 4.43 -30.44 21.23
CA ASN A 446 3.53 -30.55 20.09
C ASN A 446 4.27 -30.62 18.75
N GLY A 447 5.38 -29.88 18.62
CA GLY A 447 6.22 -29.92 17.44
C GLY A 447 6.96 -31.23 17.28
N VAL A 448 7.52 -31.77 18.37
CA VAL A 448 8.18 -33.08 18.37
C VAL A 448 7.18 -34.18 18.04
N SER A 449 5.99 -34.18 18.66
CA SER A 449 4.92 -35.14 18.33
C SER A 449 4.54 -35.08 16.85
N LEU A 450 4.43 -33.88 16.26
CA LEU A 450 4.14 -33.75 14.83
C LEU A 450 5.24 -34.35 13.96
N VAL A 451 6.52 -34.07 14.27
CA VAL A 451 7.65 -34.61 13.51
C VAL A 451 7.71 -36.14 13.60
N LEU A 452 7.57 -36.71 14.81
CA LEU A 452 7.55 -38.16 15.00
C LEU A 452 6.44 -38.82 14.17
N ARG A 453 5.23 -38.23 14.18
CA ARG A 453 4.09 -38.73 13.39
C ARG A 453 4.32 -38.67 11.88
N VAL A 454 4.98 -37.62 11.39
CA VAL A 454 5.34 -37.52 9.97
C VAL A 454 6.38 -38.59 9.60
N CYS A 455 7.33 -38.88 10.49
CA CYS A 455 8.32 -39.94 10.27
C CYS A 455 7.70 -41.36 10.34
N GLU A 456 6.68 -41.57 11.16
CA GLU A 456 5.94 -42.85 11.26
C GLU A 456 4.94 -43.06 10.11
N ALA A 457 4.54 -42.00 9.40
CA ALA A 457 3.56 -42.06 8.33
C ALA A 457 4.13 -42.75 7.08
N ALA A 458 4.03 -44.08 7.05
CA ALA A 458 4.28 -44.91 5.88
C ALA A 458 2.94 -45.49 5.39
N GLY A 459 2.36 -44.95 4.32
CA GLY A 459 1.11 -45.45 3.74
C GLY A 459 0.37 -44.42 2.87
N ASP A 460 -0.86 -44.75 2.48
CA ASP A 460 -1.73 -43.88 1.69
C ASP A 460 -1.97 -42.53 2.40
N LEU A 461 -1.91 -41.44 1.63
CA LEU A 461 -1.96 -40.07 2.14
C LEU A 461 -3.25 -39.79 2.92
N GLN A 462 -4.37 -40.35 2.47
CA GLN A 462 -5.68 -40.13 3.09
C GLN A 462 -5.82 -40.85 4.44
N ASP A 463 -5.29 -42.06 4.54
CA ASP A 463 -5.34 -42.84 5.78
C ASP A 463 -4.29 -42.35 6.78
N SER A 464 -3.11 -41.95 6.31
CA SER A 464 -2.10 -41.28 7.13
C SER A 464 -2.62 -39.95 7.68
N ALA A 465 -3.33 -39.17 6.86
CA ALA A 465 -3.98 -37.94 7.29
C ALA A 465 -5.02 -38.22 8.38
N ARG A 466 -5.91 -39.22 8.20
CA ARG A 466 -6.93 -39.61 9.19
C ARG A 466 -6.32 -40.11 10.49
N LEU A 467 -5.28 -40.95 10.43
CA LEU A 467 -4.53 -41.43 11.60
C LEU A 467 -3.94 -40.25 12.39
N LEU A 468 -3.40 -39.25 11.71
CA LEU A 468 -2.94 -38.01 12.34
C LEU A 468 -4.07 -37.20 13.00
N CYS A 469 -5.34 -37.36 12.60
CA CYS A 469 -6.49 -36.64 13.16
C CYS A 469 -7.10 -37.31 14.39
N ALA A 470 -7.20 -38.64 14.35
CA ALA A 470 -7.73 -39.43 15.45
C ALA A 470 -6.71 -39.62 16.57
N SER A 471 -5.50 -39.09 16.39
CA SER A 471 -4.41 -39.28 17.34
C SER A 471 -4.70 -38.57 18.67
N TRP A 472 -4.53 -39.31 19.77
CA TRP A 472 -4.80 -38.82 21.12
C TRP A 472 -3.94 -37.61 21.47
N ASP A 473 -2.70 -37.56 20.97
CA ASP A 473 -1.75 -36.47 21.16
C ASP A 473 -2.24 -35.17 20.51
N THR A 474 -2.89 -35.25 19.35
CA THR A 474 -3.45 -34.08 18.67
C THR A 474 -4.59 -33.45 19.46
N TRP A 475 -5.51 -34.28 19.98
CA TRP A 475 -6.60 -33.80 20.85
C TRP A 475 -6.09 -33.29 22.19
N LEU A 476 -5.06 -33.91 22.76
CA LEU A 476 -4.42 -33.44 23.99
C LEU A 476 -3.85 -32.02 23.81
N PHE A 477 -3.02 -31.79 22.79
CA PHE A 477 -2.45 -30.46 22.59
C PHE A 477 -3.50 -29.42 22.20
N LEU A 478 -4.51 -29.79 21.40
CA LEU A 478 -5.60 -28.88 21.03
C LEU A 478 -6.39 -28.43 22.27
N THR A 479 -6.74 -29.36 23.16
CA THR A 479 -7.47 -29.02 24.39
C THR A 479 -6.63 -28.17 25.33
N LEU A 480 -5.34 -28.48 25.50
CA LEU A 480 -4.42 -27.67 26.32
C LEU A 480 -4.29 -26.22 25.78
N PHE A 481 -4.20 -26.04 24.47
CA PHE A 481 -4.17 -24.70 23.87
C PHE A 481 -5.50 -23.97 23.93
N LEU A 482 -6.63 -24.69 23.88
CA LEU A 482 -7.95 -24.08 24.08
C LEU A 482 -8.11 -23.60 25.53
N VAL A 483 -7.68 -24.41 26.50
CA VAL A 483 -7.69 -24.04 27.92
C VAL A 483 -6.79 -22.83 28.16
N GLU A 484 -5.59 -22.81 27.58
CA GLU A 484 -4.68 -21.67 27.63
C GLU A 484 -5.32 -20.37 27.10
N ALA A 485 -5.96 -20.43 25.92
CA ALA A 485 -6.66 -19.29 25.35
C ALA A 485 -7.82 -18.81 26.24
N CYS A 486 -8.61 -19.74 26.80
CA CYS A 486 -9.70 -19.42 27.74
C CYS A 486 -9.17 -18.75 29.01
N LEU A 487 -8.11 -19.28 29.63
CA LEU A 487 -7.49 -18.70 30.82
C LEU A 487 -6.98 -17.28 30.57
N ARG A 488 -6.28 -17.05 29.44
CA ARG A 488 -5.81 -15.70 29.07
C ARG A 488 -6.96 -14.73 28.81
N MET A 489 -8.01 -15.19 28.11
CA MET A 489 -9.21 -14.38 27.83
C MET A 489 -9.95 -14.00 29.10
N MET A 490 -10.06 -14.91 30.07
CA MET A 490 -10.68 -14.65 31.37
C MET A 490 -9.80 -13.77 32.27
N ALA A 491 -8.47 -13.90 32.21
CA ALA A 491 -7.56 -13.07 33.01
C ALA A 491 -7.50 -11.60 32.52
N SER A 492 -7.47 -11.38 31.21
CA SER A 492 -7.26 -10.05 30.61
C SER A 492 -8.54 -9.38 30.09
N GLY A 493 -9.57 -10.15 29.78
CA GLY A 493 -10.79 -9.70 29.11
C GLY A 493 -10.67 -9.77 27.59
N LEU A 494 -11.80 -9.98 26.90
CA LEU A 494 -11.82 -10.19 25.44
C LEU A 494 -11.18 -9.02 24.66
N ALA A 495 -11.43 -7.78 25.09
CA ALA A 495 -10.90 -6.60 24.42
C ALA A 495 -9.37 -6.52 24.50
N ALA A 496 -8.79 -6.69 25.69
CA ALA A 496 -7.35 -6.66 25.90
C ALA A 496 -6.65 -7.90 25.29
N TYR A 497 -7.33 -9.06 25.27
CA TYR A 497 -6.81 -10.25 24.60
C TYR A 497 -6.67 -10.04 23.09
N LEU A 498 -7.71 -9.48 22.45
CA LEU A 498 -7.72 -9.21 21.00
C LEU A 498 -6.79 -8.07 20.58
N GLU A 499 -6.39 -7.20 21.50
CA GLU A 499 -5.42 -6.14 21.24
C GLU A 499 -4.00 -6.70 21.02
N SER A 500 -3.68 -7.84 21.65
CA SER A 500 -2.39 -8.51 21.45
C SER A 500 -2.40 -9.38 20.19
N GLY A 501 -1.66 -8.95 19.16
CA GLY A 501 -1.57 -9.69 17.89
C GLY A 501 -1.05 -11.13 18.03
N TRP A 502 -0.22 -11.42 19.04
CA TRP A 502 0.24 -12.79 19.30
C TRP A 502 -0.82 -13.69 19.93
N ASN A 503 -1.69 -13.12 20.76
CA ASN A 503 -2.83 -13.84 21.33
C ASN A 503 -3.87 -14.12 20.24
N VAL A 504 -4.16 -13.13 19.38
CA VAL A 504 -5.02 -13.32 18.19
C VAL A 504 -4.46 -14.40 17.27
N PHE A 505 -3.14 -14.42 17.05
CA PHE A 505 -2.48 -15.47 16.28
C PHE A 505 -2.70 -16.86 16.89
N ASP A 506 -2.49 -17.03 18.20
CA ASP A 506 -2.71 -18.33 18.85
C ASP A 506 -4.15 -18.77 18.75
N LEU A 507 -5.10 -17.86 19.01
CA LEU A 507 -6.53 -18.12 18.90
C LEU A 507 -6.92 -18.50 17.46
N SER A 508 -6.37 -17.81 16.45
CA SER A 508 -6.66 -18.12 15.05
C SER A 508 -6.20 -19.53 14.68
N VAL A 509 -5.02 -19.94 15.15
CA VAL A 509 -4.46 -21.26 14.88
C VAL A 509 -5.19 -22.35 15.66
N THR A 510 -5.61 -22.11 16.92
CA THR A 510 -6.44 -23.09 17.66
C THR A 510 -7.80 -23.26 17.02
N LEU A 511 -8.46 -22.17 16.61
CA LEU A 511 -9.76 -22.20 15.95
C LEU A 511 -9.68 -22.88 14.58
N LEU A 512 -8.62 -22.63 13.79
CA LEU A 512 -8.42 -23.30 12.51
C LEU A 512 -8.18 -24.81 12.68
N ALA A 513 -7.43 -25.21 13.71
CA ALA A 513 -7.23 -26.62 14.05
C ALA A 513 -8.52 -27.29 14.52
N LEU A 514 -9.33 -26.62 15.35
CA LEU A 514 -10.64 -27.10 15.79
C LEU A 514 -11.61 -27.24 14.62
N MET A 515 -11.69 -26.22 13.77
CA MET A 515 -12.49 -26.23 12.54
C MET A 515 -12.08 -27.38 11.63
N GLY A 516 -10.77 -27.60 11.45
CA GLY A 516 -10.26 -28.71 10.65
C GLY A 516 -10.58 -30.10 11.22
N ALA A 517 -10.60 -30.24 12.56
CA ALA A 517 -11.01 -31.48 13.20
C ALA A 517 -12.51 -31.76 13.01
N VAL A 518 -13.37 -30.74 13.19
CA VAL A 518 -14.83 -30.85 12.98
C VAL A 518 -15.17 -31.06 11.52
N LEU A 519 -14.51 -30.37 10.59
CA LEU A 519 -14.81 -30.49 9.17
C LEU A 519 -14.46 -31.88 8.64
N LEU A 520 -13.38 -32.50 9.14
CA LEU A 520 -13.02 -33.85 8.74
C LEU A 520 -13.95 -34.92 9.33
N SER A 521 -14.51 -34.70 10.53
CA SER A 521 -15.49 -35.62 11.11
C SER A 521 -16.80 -35.61 10.33
N ILE A 522 -17.18 -34.49 9.73
CA ILE A 522 -18.37 -34.36 8.88
C ILE A 522 -18.09 -34.79 7.44
N ALA A 523 -16.97 -34.36 6.86
CA ALA A 523 -16.63 -34.53 5.45
C ALA A 523 -15.21 -35.11 5.28
N PRO A 524 -15.04 -36.44 5.31
CA PRO A 524 -13.72 -37.10 5.29
C PRO A 524 -12.98 -36.99 3.94
N LYS A 525 -13.61 -36.39 2.91
CA LYS A 525 -13.00 -36.08 1.62
C LYS A 525 -12.20 -34.78 1.62
N LEU A 526 -12.37 -33.92 2.63
CA LEU A 526 -11.67 -32.63 2.76
C LEU A 526 -10.32 -32.76 3.51
N PHE A 527 -9.50 -33.75 3.13
CA PHE A 527 -8.21 -34.00 3.78
C PHE A 527 -7.22 -32.83 3.61
N ILE A 528 -7.41 -31.96 2.61
CA ILE A 528 -6.60 -30.75 2.37
C ILE A 528 -6.52 -29.84 3.60
N VAL A 529 -7.55 -29.84 4.45
CA VAL A 529 -7.59 -29.02 5.68
C VAL A 529 -6.50 -29.43 6.69
N VAL A 530 -5.94 -30.65 6.57
CA VAL A 530 -4.80 -31.14 7.37
C VAL A 530 -3.52 -30.33 7.10
N ILE A 531 -3.39 -29.70 5.91
CA ILE A 531 -2.24 -28.87 5.53
C ILE A 531 -2.10 -27.63 6.43
N PHE A 532 -3.18 -27.16 7.07
CA PHE A 532 -3.10 -26.02 7.98
C PHE A 532 -2.51 -26.37 9.37
N ARG A 533 -2.34 -27.65 9.70
CA ARG A 533 -1.87 -28.07 11.05
C ARG A 533 -0.43 -27.69 11.36
N PRO A 534 0.54 -27.83 10.44
CA PRO A 534 1.89 -27.34 10.66
C PRO A 534 1.96 -25.84 10.98
N LEU A 535 0.92 -25.04 10.68
CA LEU A 535 0.87 -23.63 11.10
C LEU A 535 0.95 -23.47 12.62
N ARG A 536 0.61 -24.49 13.42
CA ARG A 536 0.82 -24.45 14.88
C ARG A 536 2.28 -24.40 15.28
N LEU A 537 3.19 -24.92 14.45
CA LEU A 537 4.64 -24.80 14.65
C LEU A 537 5.12 -23.36 14.55
N MET A 538 4.40 -22.48 13.86
CA MET A 538 4.74 -21.05 13.78
C MET A 538 4.74 -20.39 15.17
N ARG A 539 4.07 -20.98 16.17
CA ARG A 539 4.16 -20.54 17.57
C ARG A 539 5.58 -20.64 18.13
N LEU A 540 6.42 -21.52 17.59
CA LEU A 540 7.84 -21.62 17.98
C LEU A 540 8.60 -20.31 17.73
N TYR A 541 8.17 -19.50 16.74
CA TYR A 541 8.79 -18.21 16.49
C TYR A 541 8.61 -17.19 17.62
N LYS A 542 7.72 -17.47 18.59
CA LYS A 542 7.57 -16.64 19.79
C LYS A 542 8.72 -16.79 20.78
N LEU A 543 9.41 -17.93 20.80
CA LEU A 543 10.43 -18.21 21.80
C LEU A 543 11.61 -17.24 21.69
N LYS A 544 12.07 -16.94 20.47
CA LYS A 544 13.23 -16.07 20.25
C LYS A 544 12.79 -14.64 19.95
N LYS A 545 13.27 -13.69 20.76
CA LYS A 545 13.06 -12.25 20.55
C LYS A 545 13.35 -11.82 19.11
N ARG A 546 14.45 -12.30 18.52
CA ARG A 546 14.84 -11.99 17.14
C ARG A 546 13.76 -12.36 16.11
N TYR A 547 13.12 -13.53 16.23
CA TYR A 547 12.06 -13.94 15.30
C TYR A 547 10.80 -13.10 15.48
N ARG A 548 10.39 -12.84 16.73
CA ARG A 548 9.27 -11.93 16.99
C ARG A 548 9.48 -10.56 16.37
N ASP A 549 10.72 -10.09 16.41
CA ASP A 549 11.09 -8.81 15.85
C ASP A 549 10.94 -8.84 14.32
N VAL A 550 11.40 -9.90 13.65
CA VAL A 550 11.28 -10.10 12.17
C VAL A 550 9.83 -10.33 11.72
N PHE A 551 8.98 -11.00 12.49
CA PHE A 551 7.56 -11.13 12.13
C PHE A 551 6.80 -9.84 12.39
N GLY A 552 7.03 -9.21 13.54
CA GLY A 552 6.47 -7.90 13.84
C GLY A 552 6.88 -6.89 12.77
N THR A 553 8.16 -6.89 12.41
CA THR A 553 8.72 -6.76 11.05
C THR A 553 7.74 -6.63 9.90
N LEU A 554 7.52 -7.81 9.31
CA LEU A 554 6.69 -8.08 8.15
C LEU A 554 5.26 -7.58 8.32
N VAL A 555 4.65 -7.73 9.50
CA VAL A 555 3.26 -7.28 9.72
C VAL A 555 3.12 -5.76 9.60
N LEU A 556 4.07 -4.99 10.15
CA LEU A 556 4.06 -3.53 10.00
C LEU A 556 4.31 -3.10 8.55
N LEU A 557 5.16 -3.84 7.83
CA LEU A 557 5.50 -3.56 6.43
C LEU A 557 4.49 -4.18 5.45
N SER A 558 3.49 -4.92 5.94
CA SER A 558 2.49 -5.60 5.12
C SER A 558 1.75 -4.67 4.16
N PRO A 559 1.35 -3.42 4.53
CA PRO A 559 0.73 -2.51 3.58
C PRO A 559 1.65 -2.13 2.41
N LEU A 560 2.95 -1.97 2.68
CA LEU A 560 3.95 -1.71 1.64
C LEU A 560 4.13 -2.94 0.75
N MET A 561 4.31 -4.13 1.34
CA MET A 561 4.46 -5.39 0.60
C MET A 561 3.23 -5.72 -0.24
N SER A 562 2.02 -5.46 0.28
CA SER A 562 0.75 -5.62 -0.45
C SER A 562 0.71 -4.68 -1.65
N SER A 563 1.09 -3.40 -1.48
CA SER A 563 1.13 -2.46 -2.60
C SER A 563 2.14 -2.87 -3.68
N ALA A 564 3.33 -3.35 -3.30
CA ALA A 564 4.33 -3.87 -4.24
C ALA A 564 3.86 -5.15 -4.95
N GLY A 565 3.22 -6.08 -4.22
CA GLY A 565 2.62 -7.27 -4.79
C GLY A 565 1.51 -6.95 -5.79
N CYS A 566 0.67 -5.96 -5.50
CA CYS A 566 -0.35 -5.49 -6.45
C CYS A 566 0.27 -4.93 -7.73
N VAL A 567 1.41 -4.24 -7.65
CA VAL A 567 2.14 -3.73 -8.83
C VAL A 567 2.62 -4.89 -9.69
N MET A 568 3.17 -5.94 -9.08
CA MET A 568 3.55 -7.17 -9.79
C MET A 568 2.35 -7.83 -10.49
N LEU A 569 1.19 -7.89 -9.81
CA LEU A 569 -0.03 -8.42 -10.41
C LEU A 569 -0.55 -7.56 -11.57
N VAL A 570 -0.49 -6.23 -11.46
CA VAL A 570 -0.86 -5.31 -12.55
C VAL A 570 0.05 -5.51 -13.77
N MET A 571 1.35 -5.70 -13.54
CA MET A 571 2.30 -6.02 -14.60
C MET A 571 1.99 -7.38 -15.23
N TYR A 572 1.76 -8.43 -14.43
CA TYR A 572 1.38 -9.74 -14.95
C TYR A 572 0.09 -9.69 -15.75
N TYR A 573 -0.91 -8.93 -15.29
CA TYR A 573 -2.14 -8.74 -16.04
C TYR A 573 -1.88 -8.13 -17.41
N PHE A 574 -1.08 -7.05 -17.48
CA PHE A 574 -0.74 -6.39 -18.74
C PHE A 574 -0.08 -7.36 -19.73
N PHE A 575 0.97 -8.06 -19.29
CA PHE A 575 1.67 -9.03 -20.15
C PHE A 575 0.82 -10.25 -20.46
N ALA A 576 -0.02 -10.73 -19.54
CA ALA A 576 -0.87 -11.89 -19.77
C ALA A 576 -1.93 -11.60 -20.83
N ILE A 577 -2.59 -10.44 -20.81
CA ILE A 577 -3.52 -10.06 -21.88
C ILE A 577 -2.80 -10.02 -23.23
N VAL A 578 -1.64 -9.38 -23.31
CA VAL A 578 -0.85 -9.31 -24.56
C VAL A 578 -0.42 -10.71 -25.00
N GLY A 579 0.03 -11.56 -24.07
CA GLY A 579 0.44 -12.93 -24.33
C GLY A 579 -0.70 -13.81 -24.82
N MET A 580 -1.89 -13.72 -24.22
CA MET A 580 -3.07 -14.47 -24.67
C MET A 580 -3.46 -14.07 -26.09
N GLU A 581 -3.53 -12.78 -26.39
CA GLU A 581 -3.89 -12.29 -27.73
C GLU A 581 -2.85 -12.69 -28.80
N LEU A 582 -1.57 -12.83 -28.42
CA LEU A 582 -0.50 -13.24 -29.34
C LEU A 582 -0.35 -14.76 -29.47
N PHE A 583 -0.60 -15.52 -28.40
CA PHE A 583 -0.14 -16.90 -28.27
C PHE A 583 -1.22 -17.94 -27.97
N ALA A 584 -2.45 -17.56 -27.60
CA ALA A 584 -3.50 -18.51 -27.20
C ALA A 584 -3.88 -19.54 -28.28
N GLY A 585 -3.70 -19.21 -29.56
CA GLY A 585 -4.04 -20.09 -30.69
C GLY A 585 -3.00 -21.17 -31.01
N TYR A 586 -1.85 -21.21 -30.32
CA TYR A 586 -0.77 -22.15 -30.62
C TYR A 586 -0.70 -23.29 -29.59
N ASP A 587 -0.84 -24.53 -30.06
CA ASP A 587 -0.65 -25.71 -29.22
C ASP A 587 0.83 -26.07 -29.09
N LEU A 588 1.27 -26.30 -27.85
CA LEU A 588 2.64 -26.67 -27.50
C LEU A 588 2.84 -28.19 -27.37
N LYS A 589 1.79 -29.01 -27.51
CA LYS A 589 1.92 -30.47 -27.44
C LYS A 589 2.64 -31.03 -28.67
N ASN A 590 3.70 -31.82 -28.46
CA ASN A 590 4.50 -32.44 -29.53
C ASN A 590 5.00 -31.44 -30.60
N CYS A 591 5.23 -30.18 -30.20
CA CYS A 591 5.75 -29.14 -31.08
C CYS A 591 7.29 -29.16 -31.13
N CYS A 592 7.88 -28.17 -31.81
CA CYS A 592 9.33 -27.93 -31.80
C CYS A 592 10.21 -29.07 -32.37
N VAL A 593 9.72 -29.83 -33.36
CA VAL A 593 10.46 -30.95 -33.98
C VAL A 593 11.77 -30.46 -34.62
N ASN A 594 12.86 -31.21 -34.42
CA ASN A 594 14.22 -30.90 -34.89
C ASN A 594 14.87 -29.65 -34.25
N THR A 595 14.46 -29.29 -33.04
CA THR A 595 15.04 -28.17 -32.30
C THR A 595 15.65 -28.61 -30.99
N THR A 596 16.46 -27.73 -30.37
CA THR A 596 17.11 -28.02 -29.08
C THR A 596 16.14 -28.16 -27.91
N VAL A 597 14.87 -27.80 -28.09
CA VAL A 597 13.85 -27.84 -27.04
C VAL A 597 12.80 -28.94 -27.24
N GLU A 598 12.93 -29.78 -28.27
CA GLU A 598 11.96 -30.83 -28.62
C GLU A 598 11.66 -31.75 -27.42
N ASP A 599 12.69 -32.17 -26.68
CA ASP A 599 12.55 -33.13 -25.57
C ASP A 599 11.67 -32.63 -24.41
N PHE A 600 11.48 -31.31 -24.27
CA PHE A 600 10.65 -30.70 -23.23
C PHE A 600 9.15 -30.66 -23.58
N TYR A 601 8.80 -30.83 -24.86
CA TYR A 601 7.42 -30.73 -25.38
C TYR A 601 6.86 -32.07 -25.90
N LYS A 602 7.64 -33.16 -25.78
CA LYS A 602 7.18 -34.52 -26.10
C LYS A 602 6.06 -34.96 -25.15
N TYR A 603 4.89 -35.22 -25.72
CA TYR A 603 3.69 -35.69 -25.04
C TYR A 603 3.27 -37.08 -25.56
N SER A 604 3.12 -38.03 -24.64
CA SER A 604 2.61 -39.38 -24.88
C SER A 604 1.63 -39.73 -23.76
N GLU A 605 0.43 -40.20 -24.12
CA GLU A 605 -0.62 -40.57 -23.16
C GLU A 605 -0.20 -41.70 -22.21
N ASN A 606 0.71 -42.59 -22.65
CA ASN A 606 1.10 -43.79 -21.91
C ASN A 606 2.49 -43.69 -21.24
N SER A 607 3.29 -42.68 -21.58
CA SER A 607 4.67 -42.53 -21.11
C SER A 607 5.17 -41.10 -21.28
N SER A 608 4.89 -40.23 -20.31
CA SER A 608 5.55 -38.91 -20.26
C SER A 608 7.06 -39.10 -20.13
N THR A 609 7.86 -38.49 -20.99
CA THR A 609 9.29 -38.32 -20.72
C THR A 609 9.45 -37.52 -19.43
N ALA A 610 10.53 -37.74 -18.67
CA ALA A 610 10.75 -37.05 -17.39
C ALA A 610 10.77 -35.50 -17.52
N LEU A 611 10.96 -34.98 -18.73
CA LEU A 611 11.10 -33.55 -19.06
C LEU A 611 9.88 -32.96 -19.81
N GLY A 612 8.92 -33.79 -20.24
CA GLY A 612 7.91 -33.45 -21.24
C GLY A 612 6.70 -32.64 -20.77
N TYR A 613 6.77 -31.88 -19.68
CA TYR A 613 5.62 -31.18 -19.08
C TYR A 613 5.48 -29.70 -19.47
N TYR A 614 6.41 -29.16 -20.26
CA TYR A 614 6.43 -27.72 -20.58
C TYR A 614 5.25 -27.26 -21.44
N TYR A 615 4.52 -28.17 -22.10
CA TYR A 615 3.30 -27.82 -22.84
C TYR A 615 2.18 -27.26 -21.94
N LEU A 616 2.25 -27.47 -20.62
CA LEU A 616 1.30 -26.89 -19.65
C LEU A 616 1.51 -25.39 -19.44
N ASN A 617 2.70 -24.88 -19.75
CA ASN A 617 3.06 -23.48 -19.61
C ASN A 617 2.64 -22.73 -20.88
N ASN A 618 1.36 -22.44 -20.99
CA ASN A 618 0.77 -21.81 -22.15
C ASN A 618 0.11 -20.47 -21.81
N PHE A 619 -0.31 -19.76 -22.88
CA PHE A 619 -1.08 -18.53 -22.78
C PHE A 619 -2.54 -18.73 -23.20
N GLU A 620 -3.11 -19.91 -22.92
CA GLU A 620 -4.51 -20.19 -23.26
C GLU A 620 -5.47 -19.32 -22.45
N ASN A 621 -5.23 -19.16 -21.15
CA ASN A 621 -6.14 -18.45 -20.25
C ASN A 621 -5.38 -17.50 -19.32
N ILE A 622 -6.09 -16.56 -18.68
CA ILE A 622 -5.47 -15.57 -17.79
C ILE A 622 -4.74 -16.22 -16.60
N LEU A 623 -5.26 -17.35 -16.11
CA LEU A 623 -4.67 -18.11 -15.00
C LEU A 623 -3.40 -18.84 -15.42
N THR A 624 -3.43 -19.59 -16.52
CA THR A 624 -2.25 -20.33 -17.02
C THR A 624 -1.17 -19.36 -17.50
N SER A 625 -1.57 -18.26 -18.14
CA SER A 625 -0.69 -17.14 -18.48
C SER A 625 -0.05 -16.54 -17.22
N GLY A 626 -0.83 -16.30 -16.16
CA GLY A 626 -0.33 -15.77 -14.90
C GLY A 626 0.73 -16.66 -14.24
N VAL A 627 0.51 -17.98 -14.24
CA VAL A 627 1.50 -18.95 -13.74
C VAL A 627 2.74 -18.96 -14.63
N SER A 628 2.58 -18.99 -15.95
CA SER A 628 3.70 -18.94 -16.90
C SER A 628 4.56 -17.68 -16.72
N LEU A 629 3.94 -16.51 -16.55
CA LEU A 629 4.66 -15.26 -16.26
C LEU A 629 5.35 -15.25 -14.89
N PHE A 630 4.75 -15.90 -13.89
CA PHE A 630 5.39 -16.09 -12.59
C PHE A 630 6.65 -16.97 -12.72
N GLU A 631 6.58 -18.09 -13.45
CA GLU A 631 7.74 -18.94 -13.71
C GLU A 631 8.84 -18.19 -14.46
N LEU A 632 8.48 -17.38 -15.46
CA LEU A 632 9.42 -16.51 -16.16
C LEU A 632 10.07 -15.46 -15.24
N THR A 633 9.37 -15.00 -14.20
CA THR A 633 9.91 -14.04 -13.22
C THR A 633 10.99 -14.67 -12.33
N VAL A 634 10.93 -15.99 -12.12
CA VAL A 634 11.96 -16.73 -11.37
C VAL A 634 13.25 -16.88 -12.21
N VAL A 635 13.20 -16.59 -13.52
CA VAL A 635 14.33 -16.54 -14.47
C VAL A 635 14.92 -17.91 -14.81
N ASN A 636 14.55 -19.00 -14.12
CA ASN A 636 15.07 -20.32 -14.48
C ASN A 636 14.38 -20.90 -15.72
N ASN A 637 15.13 -21.58 -16.61
CA ASN A 637 14.63 -22.28 -17.80
C ASN A 637 13.72 -21.46 -18.74
N TRP A 638 13.70 -20.12 -18.62
CA TRP A 638 12.79 -19.24 -19.36
C TRP A 638 12.99 -19.29 -20.89
N PHE A 639 14.23 -19.54 -21.32
CA PHE A 639 14.59 -19.63 -22.73
C PHE A 639 13.93 -20.83 -23.44
N ILE A 640 13.54 -21.88 -22.70
CA ILE A 640 12.85 -23.05 -23.25
C ILE A 640 11.47 -22.63 -23.77
N LEU A 641 10.74 -21.83 -22.99
CA LEU A 641 9.44 -21.30 -23.38
C LEU A 641 9.57 -20.29 -24.53
N MET A 642 10.54 -19.39 -24.44
CA MET A 642 10.84 -18.42 -25.50
C MET A 642 11.16 -19.10 -26.83
N ASN A 643 12.03 -20.12 -26.84
CA ASN A 643 12.40 -20.83 -28.06
C ASN A 643 11.24 -21.63 -28.64
N ALA A 644 10.37 -22.19 -27.80
CA ALA A 644 9.18 -22.89 -28.28
C ALA A 644 8.26 -21.95 -29.06
N TYR A 645 7.88 -20.81 -28.49
CA TYR A 645 7.10 -19.81 -29.21
C TYR A 645 7.84 -19.19 -30.41
N ALA A 646 9.17 -19.09 -30.36
CA ALA A 646 9.96 -18.66 -31.52
C ALA A 646 9.82 -19.62 -32.71
N THR A 647 9.67 -20.92 -32.45
CA THR A 647 9.50 -21.93 -33.50
C THR A 647 8.07 -22.00 -34.02
N VAL A 648 7.07 -21.85 -33.13
CA VAL A 648 5.65 -22.04 -33.48
C VAL A 648 5.01 -20.74 -33.98
N ALA A 649 5.23 -19.61 -33.30
CA ALA A 649 4.66 -18.32 -33.65
C ALA A 649 5.60 -17.43 -34.51
N GLY A 650 6.88 -17.77 -34.56
CA GLY A 650 7.91 -17.06 -35.33
C GLY A 650 8.91 -16.30 -34.47
N GLN A 651 10.05 -15.95 -35.06
CA GLN A 651 11.24 -15.45 -34.35
C GLN A 651 11.03 -14.13 -33.60
N PHE A 652 10.10 -13.28 -34.04
CA PHE A 652 9.78 -12.01 -33.38
C PHE A 652 9.15 -12.19 -31.99
N SER A 653 8.59 -13.37 -31.69
CA SER A 653 8.06 -13.67 -30.35
C SER A 653 9.14 -13.61 -29.26
N ARG A 654 10.43 -13.82 -29.61
CA ARG A 654 11.57 -13.65 -28.70
C ARG A 654 11.59 -12.26 -28.05
N LEU A 655 11.17 -11.22 -28.79
CA LEU A 655 11.13 -9.85 -28.30
C LEU A 655 10.17 -9.71 -27.11
N TYR A 656 9.03 -10.39 -27.12
CA TYR A 656 8.07 -10.36 -26.01
C TYR A 656 8.71 -10.86 -24.71
N PHE A 657 9.39 -12.02 -24.74
CA PHE A 657 10.04 -12.59 -23.57
C PHE A 657 11.23 -11.76 -23.09
N MET A 658 12.03 -11.21 -24.01
CA MET A 658 13.15 -10.33 -23.67
C MET A 658 12.66 -9.02 -23.02
N VAL A 659 11.63 -8.39 -23.57
CA VAL A 659 11.03 -7.17 -23.00
C VAL A 659 10.41 -7.46 -21.63
N PHE A 660 9.71 -8.59 -21.48
CA PHE A 660 9.19 -9.03 -20.20
C PHE A 660 10.30 -9.21 -19.16
N TYR A 661 11.40 -9.89 -19.53
CA TYR A 661 12.55 -10.05 -18.63
C TYR A 661 13.14 -8.70 -18.19
N LEU A 662 13.43 -7.80 -19.13
CA LEU A 662 14.00 -6.49 -18.81
C LEU A 662 13.07 -5.68 -17.91
N PHE A 663 11.78 -5.68 -18.20
CA PHE A 663 10.79 -4.96 -17.40
C PHE A 663 10.65 -5.57 -16.00
N THR A 664 10.50 -6.89 -15.88
CA THR A 664 10.36 -7.58 -14.60
C THR A 664 11.62 -7.48 -13.73
N MET A 665 12.80 -7.54 -14.33
CA MET A 665 14.07 -7.33 -13.65
C MET A 665 14.13 -5.95 -12.98
N VAL A 666 13.74 -4.89 -13.72
CA VAL A 666 13.71 -3.53 -13.16
C VAL A 666 12.66 -3.41 -12.05
N VAL A 667 11.45 -3.92 -12.26
CA VAL A 667 10.39 -3.85 -11.24
C VAL A 667 10.78 -4.65 -9.99
N LEU A 668 11.29 -5.88 -10.15
CA LEU A 668 11.67 -6.75 -9.04
C LEU A 668 12.82 -6.14 -8.22
N THR A 669 13.83 -5.57 -8.87
CA THR A 669 14.94 -4.92 -8.17
C THR A 669 14.47 -3.72 -7.35
N ILE A 670 13.54 -2.91 -7.87
CA ILE A 670 12.92 -1.80 -7.12
C ILE A 670 12.07 -2.31 -5.96
N VAL A 671 11.27 -3.36 -6.17
CA VAL A 671 10.48 -3.99 -5.11
C VAL A 671 11.36 -4.51 -3.98
N VAL A 672 12.41 -5.27 -4.32
CA VAL A 672 13.38 -5.79 -3.35
C VAL A 672 14.08 -4.65 -2.61
N ALA A 673 14.53 -3.62 -3.33
CA ALA A 673 15.14 -2.42 -2.74
C ALA A 673 14.21 -1.74 -1.72
N SER A 674 12.94 -1.54 -2.07
CA SER A 674 11.94 -0.90 -1.21
C SER A 674 11.66 -1.68 0.08
N VAL A 675 11.59 -3.01 -0.01
CA VAL A 675 11.37 -3.88 1.14
C VAL A 675 12.61 -3.94 2.01
N LEU A 676 13.80 -4.04 1.39
CA LEU A 676 15.08 -4.07 2.11
C LEU A 676 15.31 -2.78 2.88
N GLU A 677 15.02 -1.62 2.28
CA GLU A 677 15.15 -0.32 2.93
C GLU A 677 14.21 -0.21 4.14
N ALA A 678 12.94 -0.57 3.98
CA ALA A 678 11.97 -0.57 5.07
C ALA A 678 12.36 -1.56 6.21
N PHE A 679 12.98 -2.69 5.86
CA PHE A 679 13.46 -3.67 6.82
C PHE A 679 14.73 -3.21 7.55
N ARG A 680 15.72 -2.68 6.81
CA ARG A 680 16.95 -2.07 7.35
C ARG A 680 16.62 -0.93 8.28
N PHE A 681 15.74 -0.03 7.85
CA PHE A 681 15.18 1.06 8.63
C PHE A 681 14.70 0.59 10.00
N ARG A 682 13.87 -0.46 10.02
CA ARG A 682 13.31 -0.95 11.29
C ARG A 682 14.34 -1.64 12.18
N ILE A 683 15.29 -2.36 11.59
CA ILE A 683 16.38 -2.97 12.35
C ILE A 683 17.25 -1.88 13.00
N GLN A 684 17.63 -0.85 12.24
CA GLN A 684 18.42 0.27 12.74
C GLN A 684 17.66 1.04 13.82
N TYR A 685 16.40 1.38 13.56
CA TYR A 685 15.52 2.03 14.55
C TYR A 685 15.51 1.25 15.87
N LYS A 686 15.23 -0.05 15.81
CA LYS A 686 15.16 -0.90 17.01
C LYS A 686 16.48 -1.06 17.75
N ARG A 687 17.62 -0.92 17.07
CA ARG A 687 18.95 -0.88 17.72
C ARG A 687 19.20 0.45 18.41
N SER A 688 18.72 1.56 17.82
CA SER A 688 18.92 2.91 18.34
C SER A 688 17.97 3.31 19.48
N THR A 689 16.78 2.71 19.57
CA THR A 689 15.74 3.11 20.54
C THR A 689 15.55 2.06 21.63
N THR A 690 15.56 2.49 22.90
CA THR A 690 15.15 1.63 24.02
C THR A 690 13.63 1.48 24.05
N LYS A 691 13.10 0.43 24.67
CA LYS A 691 11.64 0.27 24.89
C LYS A 691 10.99 1.51 25.53
N ARG A 692 11.68 2.13 26.50
CA ARG A 692 11.22 3.37 27.14
C ARG A 692 11.14 4.55 26.17
N ASP A 693 12.07 4.65 25.23
CA ASP A 693 12.09 5.71 24.21
C ASP A 693 11.03 5.49 23.12
N GLU A 694 10.62 4.23 22.92
CA GLU A 694 9.49 3.85 22.05
C GLU A 694 8.16 4.15 22.74
N GLU A 695 8.04 3.83 24.03
CA GLU A 695 6.86 4.14 24.84
C GLU A 695 6.62 5.66 24.92
N LYS A 696 7.66 6.45 25.19
CA LYS A 696 7.60 7.92 25.19
C LYS A 696 7.27 8.56 23.83
N LEU A 697 7.56 7.88 22.72
CA LEU A 697 7.25 8.40 21.38
C LEU A 697 5.80 8.13 20.99
N LEU A 698 5.28 6.98 21.43
CA LEU A 698 3.91 6.55 21.13
C LEU A 698 2.90 7.08 22.14
N HIS A 699 3.33 7.42 23.35
CA HIS A 699 2.48 7.90 24.44
C HIS A 699 2.94 9.27 24.87
N GLU A 700 2.02 10.23 24.82
CA GLU A 700 2.22 11.57 25.34
C GLU A 700 1.34 11.75 26.57
N GLU A 701 1.94 12.13 27.68
CA GLU A 701 1.23 12.37 28.94
C GLU A 701 0.88 13.85 29.05
N VAL A 702 -0.40 14.13 29.33
CA VAL A 702 -0.90 15.48 29.56
C VAL A 702 -1.52 15.54 30.94
N HIS A 703 -0.91 16.36 31.80
CA HIS A 703 -1.41 16.66 33.14
C HIS A 703 -2.38 17.82 33.06
N THR A 704 -3.59 17.70 33.58
CA THR A 704 -4.64 18.74 33.48
C THR A 704 -5.42 18.91 34.78
N ASN A 705 -5.84 20.14 35.05
CA ASN A 705 -6.71 20.49 36.17
C ASN A 705 -7.84 21.42 35.70
N TRP A 706 -8.97 21.43 36.42
CA TRP A 706 -10.15 22.23 36.13
C TRP A 706 -9.86 23.74 36.05
N GLU A 707 -9.06 24.28 36.97
CA GLU A 707 -8.71 25.72 36.98
C GLU A 707 -7.90 26.14 35.74
N GLU A 708 -7.11 25.23 35.22
CA GLU A 708 -6.34 25.46 33.99
C GLU A 708 -7.22 25.39 32.75
N ALA A 709 -8.21 24.48 32.74
CA ALA A 709 -9.22 24.42 31.69
C ALA A 709 -10.02 25.73 31.61
N GLN A 710 -10.41 26.30 32.76
CA GLN A 710 -11.09 27.60 32.81
C GLN A 710 -10.20 28.74 32.28
N ARG A 711 -8.90 28.76 32.62
CA ARG A 711 -7.95 29.77 32.10
C ARG A 711 -7.79 29.74 30.58
N LEU A 712 -7.97 28.59 29.95
CA LEU A 712 -7.90 28.42 28.49
C LEU A 712 -9.22 28.82 27.77
N GLY A 713 -10.21 29.33 28.51
CA GLY A 713 -11.45 29.86 27.94
C GLY A 713 -12.54 28.81 27.70
N VAL A 714 -12.46 27.66 28.40
CA VAL A 714 -13.55 26.68 28.43
C VAL A 714 -14.80 27.32 29.04
N SER A 715 -15.88 27.40 28.27
CA SER A 715 -17.16 28.02 28.68
C SER A 715 -18.35 27.36 27.95
N GLY A 716 -19.56 27.50 28.51
CA GLY A 716 -20.79 26.94 27.93
C GLY A 716 -20.81 25.41 27.88
N ASP A 717 -21.34 24.85 26.80
CA ASP A 717 -21.54 23.41 26.58
C ASP A 717 -20.25 22.59 26.78
N LEU A 718 -19.09 23.13 26.37
CA LEU A 718 -17.80 22.46 26.53
C LEU A 718 -17.41 22.31 28.02
N ALA A 719 -17.80 23.26 28.87
CA ALA A 719 -17.55 23.19 30.30
C ALA A 719 -18.37 22.08 30.97
N ASP A 720 -19.62 21.91 30.54
CA ASP A 720 -20.51 20.87 31.05
C ASP A 720 -20.05 19.47 30.63
N GLU A 721 -19.50 19.32 29.42
CA GLU A 721 -18.90 18.06 28.95
C GLU A 721 -17.62 17.68 29.72
N LEU A 722 -16.80 18.66 30.11
CA LEU A 722 -15.50 18.44 30.76
C LEU A 722 -15.63 18.15 32.27
N ARG A 723 -16.66 18.68 32.93
CA ARG A 723 -16.86 18.64 34.38
C ARG A 723 -16.86 17.24 34.99
N PRO A 724 -17.42 16.17 34.37
CA PRO A 724 -17.36 14.81 34.89
C PRO A 724 -15.94 14.21 34.87
N PHE A 725 -15.08 14.65 33.97
CA PHE A 725 -13.74 14.10 33.77
C PHE A 725 -12.66 14.87 34.54
N LEU A 726 -12.92 16.14 34.86
CA LEU A 726 -12.01 17.04 35.56
C LEU A 726 -12.65 17.54 36.86
N PRO A 727 -12.64 16.72 37.94
CA PRO A 727 -13.16 17.16 39.23
C PRO A 727 -12.31 18.33 39.76
N PRO A 728 -12.96 19.33 40.41
CA PRO A 728 -12.26 20.51 40.90
C PRO A 728 -11.23 20.13 41.99
N GLY A 729 -10.00 20.63 41.84
CA GLY A 729 -8.92 20.45 42.82
C GLY A 729 -8.13 19.13 42.70
N VAL A 730 -8.40 18.30 41.70
CA VAL A 730 -7.65 17.05 41.45
C VAL A 730 -6.89 17.17 40.13
N ASP A 731 -5.59 16.91 40.19
CA ASP A 731 -4.78 16.77 38.97
C ASP A 731 -5.06 15.41 38.33
N VAL A 732 -5.57 15.44 37.10
CA VAL A 732 -5.85 14.24 36.30
C VAL A 732 -4.84 14.15 35.18
N THR A 733 -4.36 12.93 34.94
CA THR A 733 -3.39 12.63 33.89
C THR A 733 -4.03 11.82 32.78
N PHE A 734 -3.88 12.31 31.55
CA PHE A 734 -4.34 11.64 30.34
C PHE A 734 -3.15 11.18 29.53
N ILE A 735 -3.29 10.02 28.89
CA ILE A 735 -2.31 9.46 27.97
C ILE A 735 -2.88 9.51 26.56
N GLY A 736 -2.23 10.27 25.69
CA GLY A 736 -2.45 10.28 24.25
C GLY A 736 -1.61 9.19 23.58
N SER A 737 -2.26 8.18 23.01
CA SER A 737 -1.59 7.08 22.31
C SER A 737 -1.63 7.25 20.79
N ARG A 738 -0.48 7.08 20.12
CA ARG A 738 -0.36 7.15 18.65
C ARG A 738 -0.40 5.76 18.02
N PRO A 739 -1.10 5.58 16.88
CA PRO A 739 -0.98 4.36 16.10
C PRO A 739 0.44 4.24 15.52
N ARG A 740 0.97 3.01 15.51
CA ARG A 740 2.28 2.71 14.92
C ARG A 740 2.19 2.74 13.39
N THR A 741 2.52 3.87 12.77
CA THR A 741 2.53 4.03 11.31
C THR A 741 3.95 4.23 10.76
N LYS A 742 4.16 3.95 9.46
CA LYS A 742 5.43 4.22 8.76
C LYS A 742 5.83 5.69 8.89
N GLU A 743 4.87 6.61 8.76
CA GLU A 743 5.10 8.06 8.81
C GLU A 743 5.67 8.52 10.16
N VAL A 744 5.10 8.03 11.28
CA VAL A 744 5.58 8.35 12.64
C VAL A 744 7.02 7.89 12.83
N LEU A 745 7.37 6.72 12.31
CA LEU A 745 8.72 6.18 12.40
C LEU A 745 9.70 6.95 11.50
N GLN A 746 9.33 7.22 10.25
CA GLN A 746 10.18 7.94 9.29
C GLN A 746 10.53 9.34 9.78
N ARG A 747 9.60 10.02 10.45
CA ARG A 747 9.82 11.36 10.99
C ARG A 747 10.95 11.41 12.03
N ARG A 748 11.09 10.40 12.88
CA ARG A 748 12.17 10.34 13.88
C ARG A 748 13.54 10.13 13.21
N MET A 749 13.60 9.34 12.15
CA MET A 749 14.85 9.09 11.43
C MET A 749 15.31 10.32 10.66
N TYR A 750 14.40 10.96 9.93
CA TYR A 750 14.69 12.20 9.21
C TYR A 750 14.62 13.42 10.12
N GLN A 751 14.67 13.31 11.45
CA GLN A 751 14.46 14.45 12.33
C GLN A 751 15.46 15.59 12.07
N ALA A 752 16.74 15.27 11.88
CA ALA A 752 17.77 16.25 11.53
C ALA A 752 17.53 16.88 10.15
N ASP A 753 17.17 16.05 9.16
CA ASP A 753 16.84 16.51 7.81
C ASP A 753 15.59 17.39 7.80
N ILE A 754 14.57 17.03 8.58
CA ILE A 754 13.33 17.78 8.71
C ILE A 754 13.64 19.15 9.26
N LEU A 755 14.37 19.27 10.37
CA LEU A 755 14.76 20.57 10.91
C LEU A 755 15.45 21.44 9.86
N LYS A 756 16.33 20.85 9.04
CA LYS A 756 16.97 21.54 7.91
C LYS A 756 15.96 21.96 6.82
N TRP A 757 15.05 21.08 6.42
CA TRP A 757 14.02 21.41 5.43
C TRP A 757 13.08 22.52 5.94
N LEU A 758 12.82 22.55 7.24
CA LEU A 758 12.00 23.58 7.86
C LEU A 758 12.72 24.92 7.88
N SER A 759 14.02 24.95 8.21
CA SER A 759 14.80 26.20 8.15
C SER A 759 14.94 26.73 6.73
N GLU A 760 15.17 25.86 5.73
CA GLU A 760 15.22 26.25 4.31
C GLU A 760 13.90 26.86 3.82
N GLU A 761 12.76 26.30 4.26
CA GLU A 761 11.44 26.84 3.94
C GLU A 761 11.22 28.21 4.62
N ASP A 762 11.56 28.33 5.90
CA ASP A 762 11.40 29.58 6.65
C ASP A 762 12.29 30.69 6.03
N GLU A 763 13.51 30.38 5.58
CA GLU A 763 14.38 31.31 4.83
C GLU A 763 13.79 31.71 3.47
N SER A 764 13.16 30.77 2.75
CA SER A 764 12.52 31.07 1.46
C SER A 764 11.31 32.00 1.58
N GLU A 765 10.65 32.03 2.75
CA GLU A 765 9.53 32.92 3.03
C GLU A 765 9.94 34.37 3.31
N ASP A 766 11.14 34.59 3.84
CA ASP A 766 11.65 35.92 4.19
C ASP A 766 12.13 36.72 2.97
N LEU A 767 12.23 36.08 1.79
CA LEU A 767 12.47 36.73 0.51
C LEU A 767 11.17 37.31 -0.06
N PRO A 768 11.16 38.56 -0.58
CA PRO A 768 9.96 39.12 -1.21
C PRO A 768 9.54 38.23 -2.39
N PRO A 769 8.23 38.09 -2.66
CA PRO A 769 7.75 37.22 -3.73
C PRO A 769 8.28 37.75 -5.07
N SER A 770 9.32 37.10 -5.59
CA SER A 770 9.74 37.32 -6.96
C SER A 770 8.60 36.84 -7.85
N THR A 771 8.24 37.66 -8.84
CA THR A 771 7.14 37.47 -9.81
C THR A 771 7.34 36.29 -10.77
N THR A 772 8.06 35.27 -10.34
CA THR A 772 8.25 33.99 -11.03
C THR A 772 8.08 32.83 -10.07
N VAL A 773 6.97 32.81 -9.32
CA VAL A 773 6.39 31.53 -8.89
C VAL A 773 5.65 30.99 -10.10
N THR A 774 6.38 30.37 -11.02
CA THR A 774 5.76 29.45 -11.96
C THR A 774 5.02 28.41 -11.14
N SER A 775 3.70 28.43 -11.23
CA SER A 775 2.74 27.44 -10.74
C SER A 775 2.89 26.08 -11.44
N SER A 776 4.13 25.67 -11.72
CA SER A 776 4.47 24.51 -12.52
C SER A 776 5.69 23.80 -11.94
N GLU A 777 5.66 23.47 -10.66
CA GLU A 777 6.39 22.30 -10.17
C GLU A 777 5.37 21.33 -9.60
N ASP A 778 4.95 20.39 -10.44
CA ASP A 778 4.51 19.10 -9.94
C ASP A 778 5.58 18.66 -8.91
N PRO A 779 5.24 18.29 -7.66
CA PRO A 779 6.19 17.69 -6.72
C PRO A 779 6.69 16.29 -7.18
N LEU A 780 6.47 15.99 -8.46
CA LEU A 780 6.68 14.74 -9.19
C LEU A 780 7.13 15.00 -10.65
N ALA A 781 7.44 16.24 -11.05
CA ALA A 781 8.08 16.52 -12.34
C ALA A 781 9.58 16.17 -12.25
N PRO A 782 10.20 15.62 -13.31
CA PRO A 782 11.63 15.39 -13.32
C PRO A 782 12.37 16.73 -13.17
N PRO A 783 13.54 16.76 -12.50
CA PRO A 783 14.37 17.96 -12.53
C PRO A 783 14.73 18.23 -13.99
N LEU A 784 14.45 19.44 -14.47
CA LEU A 784 15.10 19.94 -15.67
C LEU A 784 16.59 19.95 -15.37
N ILE A 785 17.36 19.24 -16.19
CA ILE A 785 18.81 19.24 -16.17
C ILE A 785 19.25 20.70 -16.32
N GLN A 786 19.61 21.35 -15.21
CA GLN A 786 20.36 22.59 -15.25
C GLN A 786 21.74 22.25 -15.81
N GLN A 787 22.04 22.81 -16.99
CA GLN A 787 23.40 22.90 -17.48
C GLN A 787 24.27 23.60 -16.41
N PRO A 788 25.53 23.19 -16.24
CA PRO A 788 26.39 23.78 -15.22
C PRO A 788 26.77 25.20 -15.65
N ASP A 789 26.20 26.20 -14.99
CA ASP A 789 26.77 27.55 -15.00
C ASP A 789 28.03 27.55 -14.11
N GLY A 790 29.05 28.21 -14.65
CA GLY A 790 30.44 28.02 -14.29
C GLY A 790 30.86 28.53 -12.91
N ASP A 791 31.90 27.86 -12.40
CA ASP A 791 32.99 28.37 -11.59
C ASP A 791 32.67 29.37 -10.48
N ASN A 792 32.62 28.85 -9.25
CA ASN A 792 33.44 29.42 -8.19
C ASN A 792 33.78 28.36 -7.13
N HIS A 793 34.95 27.75 -7.29
CA HIS A 793 35.60 26.91 -6.31
C HIS A 793 35.95 27.71 -5.04
N GLN A 794 35.29 27.41 -3.91
CA GLN A 794 35.92 27.52 -2.60
C GLN A 794 35.85 26.18 -1.88
N ILE A 795 37.02 25.55 -1.84
CA ILE A 795 37.33 24.28 -1.19
C ILE A 795 37.27 24.45 0.33
N ARG A 796 36.50 23.59 1.03
CA ARG A 796 36.77 23.25 2.44
C ARG A 796 36.74 21.72 2.63
N PRO A 797 37.63 21.17 3.48
CA PRO A 797 38.07 19.78 3.37
C PRO A 797 37.27 18.80 4.24
N GLY A 798 37.02 17.62 3.65
CA GLY A 798 37.21 16.28 4.22
C GLY A 798 36.75 15.99 5.65
N TYR A 799 35.61 15.31 5.77
CA TYR A 799 35.36 14.35 6.85
C TYR A 799 36.10 13.04 6.52
N GLN A 800 37.04 12.66 7.39
CA GLN A 800 37.62 11.31 7.42
C GLN A 800 36.66 10.35 8.14
N LEU A 801 36.67 9.11 7.65
CA LEU A 801 35.86 7.93 8.02
C LEU A 801 35.71 7.64 9.51
#